data_AF-A0A1J3E663-F1
#
_entry.id   AF-A0A1J3E663-F1
#
_cell.length_a   1.000
_cell.length_b   1.000
_cell.length_c   1.000
_cell.angle_alpha   90.00
_cell.angle_beta   90.00
_cell.angle_gamma   90.00
#
_symmetry.space_group_name_H-M   'P 1'
#
loop_
_entity.id
_entity.type
_entity.pdbx_description
1 polymer ?
#
loop_
_entity_poly.entity_id
_entity_poly.type
_entity_poly.pdbx_seq_one_letter_code
_entity_poly.pdbx_strand_id
1 'polypeptide(L)'
;MLVKVRSCLMSDKVQKIGVWGMGGVGKTTLVRELNNKLWKEAATQPFGMVIWATVSKEFELGRVQKQIAERLDMEIKLGENEDTLARRIYGRLEKVSSFLLILDDVWKPIDLDQLGIPQTDGSKIVLTSRFLEVCQSIKTDIDFRVDCLCEDEAWELFCQNAGEVTRSDRVRPIAKKVCRECGGLPLAIITVGMAMRGKKMVKLWKHALKELKSSVPYVKSIEEKIYQPLKLSYDLLDRKMKSCLLFCALFPEDYSIEVAELVRYWIAEGFIEETQNHGYLMNQGISLVENLKDSCFLEEGARDDTVKMHDVVRDFAIWVISTTQDDSHSLVMSGIGLCEEFPEEKFVPSIRRVSLMNNKLNRLPDQVVKCVGLSALLLQGNFHLEELPEGFLLSFPALRILNLSGTRIGSLPPSLSELHELRSLILRECYCLKEVPSLRSLTKLQVLDLCATSIKESPRGLEALNSLRLLDLSRTHHLESIPAGIIPQLSSLEVLDMTLSHFHWGVQGQTQEGQATLEEIACLRRLSVLSIRVVCVPYLSPEHSSWIERLKKFQLFIGPTANSLPTRHDKRRVTISSLNVSEAFIGWFLANTTSLVMNHCWGLNEMLENLVIDSTSSFNMLKSLTVESFGGSIRPAGGCVAQLDLLPNLEELHLRRVNLETITELVGHLGLRFQTLRHLEVSRCSRLKCLLSLGNFICFLPNLQEIHVSFCERLQDLFDYSPGEVPASAEPVVPSLRVIKLRNLPRLKRLCSQDESWGCLEHVEVIKCNRLKKLPISSDNAHRVKEVRGETHWWNNLTWDDTTTRETLQPRFVLQEKPFNFSSF
;
A
#
# COMPACT_ATOMS: atom_id res chain seq x y z
N MET A 1 -19.63 -9.69 16.59
CA MET A 1 -19.57 -10.87 15.69
C MET A 1 -20.81 -11.75 15.76
N LEU A 2 -21.18 -12.28 16.93
CA LEU A 2 -22.27 -13.27 17.10
C LEU A 2 -23.59 -12.90 16.41
N VAL A 3 -24.01 -11.63 16.50
CA VAL A 3 -25.23 -11.13 15.85
C VAL A 3 -25.17 -11.26 14.32
N LYS A 4 -24.00 -11.02 13.70
CA LYS A 4 -23.81 -11.13 12.25
C LYS A 4 -23.95 -12.59 11.80
N VAL A 5 -23.24 -13.51 12.46
CA VAL A 5 -23.35 -14.96 12.18
C VAL A 5 -24.79 -15.43 12.35
N ARG A 6 -25.48 -15.00 13.42
CA ARG A 6 -26.89 -15.32 13.64
C ARG A 6 -27.79 -14.78 12.53
N SER A 7 -27.56 -13.55 12.06
CA SER A 7 -28.36 -12.99 10.95
C SER A 7 -28.21 -13.79 9.65
N CYS A 8 -27.01 -14.30 9.37
CA CYS A 8 -26.77 -15.16 8.19
C CYS A 8 -27.46 -16.51 8.31
N LEU A 9 -27.54 -17.09 9.51
CA LEU A 9 -28.27 -18.33 9.75
C LEU A 9 -29.77 -18.19 9.47
N MET A 10 -30.33 -16.99 9.64
CA MET A 10 -31.75 -16.70 9.34
C MET A 10 -31.99 -16.30 7.88
N SER A 11 -30.94 -16.21 7.05
CA SER A 11 -31.05 -15.81 5.64
C SER A 11 -31.15 -17.03 4.74
N ASP A 12 -32.11 -17.03 3.80
CA ASP A 12 -32.24 -18.13 2.83
C ASP A 12 -31.10 -18.17 1.80
N LYS A 13 -30.40 -17.04 1.60
CA LYS A 13 -29.32 -16.91 0.59
C LYS A 13 -27.99 -17.51 1.01
N VAL A 14 -27.81 -17.91 2.27
CA VAL A 14 -26.53 -18.35 2.83
C VAL A 14 -26.71 -19.76 3.38
N GLN A 15 -26.06 -20.76 2.81
CA GLN A 15 -26.09 -22.15 3.31
C GLN A 15 -24.86 -22.49 4.15
N LYS A 16 -23.68 -22.01 3.76
CA LYS A 16 -22.40 -22.34 4.39
C LYS A 16 -21.71 -21.09 4.91
N ILE A 17 -21.34 -21.12 6.18
CA ILE A 17 -20.68 -20.01 6.88
C ILE A 17 -19.32 -20.48 7.38
N GLY A 18 -18.26 -19.81 6.93
CA GLY A 18 -16.91 -19.97 7.49
C GLY A 18 -16.69 -18.99 8.64
N VAL A 19 -16.13 -19.47 9.75
CA VAL A 19 -15.65 -18.64 10.86
C VAL A 19 -14.18 -18.93 11.06
N TRP A 20 -13.31 -17.99 10.70
CA TRP A 20 -11.87 -18.23 10.67
C TRP A 20 -11.09 -17.20 11.47
N GLY A 21 -9.81 -17.44 11.72
CA GLY A 21 -8.95 -16.56 12.52
C GLY A 21 -7.86 -17.31 13.29
N MET A 22 -6.98 -16.58 13.95
CA MET A 22 -5.82 -17.13 14.65
C MET A 22 -6.19 -18.15 15.75
N GLY A 23 -5.28 -19.08 16.05
CA GLY A 23 -5.40 -19.99 17.19
C GLY A 23 -5.56 -19.22 18.51
N GLY A 24 -6.56 -19.56 19.32
CA GLY A 24 -6.81 -18.90 20.61
C GLY A 24 -7.65 -17.62 20.57
N VAL A 25 -8.11 -17.18 19.39
CA VAL A 25 -8.94 -15.96 19.23
C VAL A 25 -10.40 -16.11 19.72
N GLY A 26 -10.85 -17.34 19.99
CA GLY A 26 -12.18 -17.60 20.56
C GLY A 26 -13.26 -18.04 19.57
N LYS A 27 -12.90 -18.53 18.37
CA LYS A 27 -13.85 -19.07 17.37
C LYS A 27 -14.78 -20.13 17.95
N THR A 28 -14.22 -21.16 18.60
CA THR A 28 -14.99 -22.22 19.25
C THR A 28 -15.90 -21.67 20.34
N THR A 29 -15.45 -20.66 21.11
CA THR A 29 -16.27 -19.99 22.13
C THR A 29 -17.45 -19.25 21.50
N LEU A 30 -17.22 -18.54 20.39
CA LEU A 30 -18.24 -17.83 19.63
C LEU A 30 -19.33 -18.79 19.13
N VAL A 31 -18.92 -19.89 18.47
CA VAL A 31 -19.86 -20.87 17.91
C VAL A 31 -20.55 -21.69 19.01
N ARG A 32 -19.88 -21.92 20.14
CA ARG A 32 -20.50 -22.55 21.32
C ARG A 32 -21.57 -21.65 21.94
N GLU A 33 -21.33 -20.34 22.03
CA GLU A 33 -22.33 -19.40 22.52
C GLU A 33 -23.53 -19.30 21.57
N LEU A 34 -23.29 -19.35 20.26
CA LEU A 34 -24.35 -19.48 19.27
C LEU A 34 -25.20 -20.74 19.51
N ASN A 35 -24.57 -21.91 19.64
CA ASN A 35 -25.25 -23.18 19.91
C ASN A 35 -26.08 -23.12 21.20
N ASN A 36 -25.51 -22.55 22.27
CA ASN A 36 -26.20 -22.40 23.55
C ASN A 36 -27.43 -21.49 23.45
N LYS A 37 -27.36 -20.40 22.68
CA LYS A 37 -28.51 -19.51 22.45
C LYS A 37 -29.60 -20.18 21.63
N LEU A 38 -29.24 -20.91 20.58
CA LEU A 38 -30.21 -21.68 19.79
C LEU A 38 -30.92 -22.73 20.66
N TRP A 39 -30.20 -23.37 21.58
CA TRP A 39 -30.80 -24.31 22.52
C TRP A 39 -31.76 -23.64 23.52
N LYS A 40 -31.40 -22.47 24.07
CA LYS A 40 -32.30 -21.70 24.97
C LYS A 40 -33.55 -21.20 24.26
N GLU A 41 -33.45 -20.93 22.96
CA GLU A 41 -34.53 -20.41 22.11
C GLU A 41 -35.12 -21.51 21.21
N ALA A 42 -35.13 -22.76 21.67
CA ALA A 42 -35.51 -23.94 20.89
C ALA A 42 -36.91 -23.84 20.24
N ALA A 43 -37.85 -23.12 20.87
CA ALA A 43 -39.21 -22.95 20.35
C ALA A 43 -39.29 -22.00 19.13
N THR A 44 -38.29 -21.14 18.93
CA THR A 44 -38.31 -20.07 17.92
C THR A 44 -37.17 -20.17 16.89
N GLN A 45 -36.26 -21.13 17.06
CA GLN A 45 -35.14 -21.32 16.15
C GLN A 45 -35.54 -22.14 14.91
N PRO A 46 -34.94 -21.88 13.73
CA PRO A 46 -35.45 -22.37 12.44
C PRO A 46 -35.05 -23.82 12.09
N PHE A 47 -34.24 -24.48 12.93
CA PHE A 47 -33.69 -25.79 12.62
C PHE A 47 -34.43 -26.91 13.36
N GLY A 48 -34.83 -27.97 12.66
CA GLY A 48 -35.35 -29.18 13.31
C GLY A 48 -34.30 -29.93 14.13
N MET A 49 -33.01 -29.72 13.83
CA MET A 49 -31.89 -30.39 14.50
C MET A 49 -30.64 -29.51 14.51
N VAL A 50 -29.84 -29.58 15.58
CA VAL A 50 -28.50 -28.95 15.65
C VAL A 50 -27.47 -30.02 15.97
N ILE A 51 -26.48 -30.16 15.08
CA ILE A 51 -25.45 -31.21 15.11
C ILE A 51 -24.11 -30.53 15.33
N TRP A 52 -23.39 -30.95 16.37
CA TRP A 52 -22.03 -30.47 16.63
C TRP A 52 -21.05 -31.62 16.46
N ALA A 53 -20.06 -31.45 15.57
CA ALA A 53 -18.94 -32.37 15.42
C ALA A 53 -17.62 -31.59 15.47
N THR A 54 -16.66 -32.10 16.23
CA THR A 54 -15.30 -31.54 16.30
C THR A 54 -14.39 -32.34 15.37
N VAL A 55 -13.64 -31.62 14.54
CA VAL A 55 -12.69 -32.16 13.57
C VAL A 55 -11.29 -32.08 14.17
N SER A 56 -10.58 -33.21 14.25
CA SER A 56 -9.20 -33.23 14.72
C SER A 56 -8.21 -32.86 13.61
N LYS A 57 -7.02 -32.40 14.00
CA LYS A 57 -5.89 -32.15 13.08
C LYS A 57 -5.53 -33.40 12.27
N GLU A 58 -5.43 -34.54 12.94
CA GLU A 58 -5.39 -35.86 12.31
C GLU A 58 -6.83 -36.20 11.90
N PHE A 59 -7.17 -35.85 10.66
CA PHE A 59 -8.52 -36.05 10.14
C PHE A 59 -8.80 -37.55 9.98
N GLU A 60 -9.80 -38.03 10.72
CA GLU A 60 -10.34 -39.39 10.59
C GLU A 60 -11.82 -39.29 10.24
N LEU A 61 -12.17 -39.63 9.00
CA LEU A 61 -13.53 -39.51 8.47
C LEU A 61 -14.54 -40.24 9.37
N GLY A 62 -14.27 -41.51 9.69
CA GLY A 62 -15.12 -42.32 10.55
C GLY A 62 -15.35 -41.74 11.95
N ARG A 63 -14.39 -40.99 12.51
CA ARG A 63 -14.57 -40.34 13.82
C ARG A 63 -15.57 -39.19 13.74
N VAL A 64 -15.55 -38.42 12.66
CA VAL A 64 -16.50 -37.32 12.44
C VAL A 64 -17.90 -37.87 12.14
N GLN A 65 -17.99 -38.89 11.28
CA GLN A 65 -19.26 -39.58 11.00
C GLN A 65 -19.90 -40.17 12.27
N LYS A 66 -19.11 -40.78 13.16
CA LYS A 66 -19.60 -41.30 14.44
C LYS A 66 -20.19 -40.20 15.33
N GLN A 67 -19.51 -39.05 15.45
CA GLN A 67 -20.05 -37.91 16.21
C GLN A 67 -21.38 -37.42 15.62
N ILE A 68 -21.50 -37.36 14.30
CA ILE A 68 -22.75 -36.97 13.63
C ILE A 68 -23.85 -38.01 13.88
N ALA A 69 -23.55 -39.30 13.71
CA ALA A 69 -24.49 -40.40 13.93
C ALA A 69 -25.01 -40.44 15.37
N GLU A 70 -24.14 -40.24 16.36
CA GLU A 70 -24.52 -40.14 17.78
C GLU A 70 -25.53 -38.99 18.02
N ARG A 71 -25.36 -37.84 17.36
CA ARG A 71 -26.32 -36.72 17.46
C ARG A 71 -27.62 -36.95 16.71
N LEU A 72 -27.63 -37.87 15.77
CA LEU A 72 -28.83 -38.31 15.05
C LEU A 72 -29.56 -39.46 15.74
N ASP A 73 -29.10 -39.87 16.94
CA ASP A 73 -29.61 -41.00 17.71
C ASP A 73 -29.56 -42.32 16.91
N MET A 74 -28.44 -42.53 16.20
CA MET A 74 -28.22 -43.70 15.35
C MET A 74 -27.28 -44.70 16.02
N GLU A 75 -27.69 -45.97 16.09
CA GLU A 75 -26.80 -47.06 16.50
C GLU A 75 -25.76 -47.37 15.42
N ILE A 76 -24.48 -47.37 15.81
CA ILE A 76 -23.35 -47.75 14.95
C ILE A 76 -23.20 -49.26 15.00
N LYS A 77 -23.22 -49.92 13.83
CA LYS A 77 -23.15 -51.38 13.77
C LYS A 77 -21.71 -51.86 13.85
N LEU A 78 -21.47 -52.99 14.53
CA LEU A 78 -20.14 -53.58 14.64
C LEU A 78 -19.62 -53.97 13.23
N GLY A 79 -18.44 -53.49 12.84
CA GLY A 79 -17.85 -53.74 11.52
C GLY A 79 -18.39 -52.88 10.37
N GLU A 80 -19.22 -51.88 10.67
CA GLU A 80 -19.73 -50.92 9.67
C GLU A 80 -18.59 -50.04 9.12
N ASN A 81 -18.50 -49.94 7.79
CA ASN A 81 -17.52 -49.09 7.12
C ASN A 81 -18.05 -47.66 6.92
N GLU A 82 -17.13 -46.73 6.62
CA GLU A 82 -17.41 -45.29 6.53
C GLU A 82 -18.46 -44.97 5.45
N ASP A 83 -18.44 -45.64 4.29
CA ASP A 83 -19.42 -45.43 3.23
C ASP A 83 -20.84 -45.86 3.65
N THR A 84 -20.97 -46.97 4.38
CA THR A 84 -22.28 -47.45 4.84
C THR A 84 -22.85 -46.50 5.88
N LEU A 85 -22.00 -46.00 6.79
CA LEU A 85 -22.40 -45.01 7.78
C LEU A 85 -22.81 -43.68 7.11
N ALA A 86 -22.04 -43.19 6.12
CA ALA A 86 -22.37 -42.00 5.33
C ALA A 86 -23.77 -42.09 4.71
N ARG A 87 -24.09 -43.19 4.01
CA ARG A 87 -25.41 -43.39 3.38
C ARG A 87 -26.54 -43.38 4.39
N ARG A 88 -26.32 -43.93 5.60
CA ARG A 88 -27.32 -43.92 6.67
C ARG A 88 -27.50 -42.53 7.27
N ILE A 89 -26.41 -41.79 7.47
CA ILE A 89 -26.45 -40.38 7.92
C ILE A 89 -27.25 -39.56 6.90
N TYR A 90 -26.93 -39.71 5.62
CA TYR A 90 -27.62 -39.03 4.52
C TYR A 90 -29.13 -39.31 4.54
N GLY A 91 -29.52 -40.59 4.52
CA GLY A 91 -30.93 -40.97 4.53
C GLY A 91 -31.67 -40.62 5.83
N ARG A 92 -30.96 -40.37 6.94
CA ARG A 92 -31.56 -39.85 8.18
C ARG A 92 -31.76 -38.35 8.11
N LEU A 93 -30.78 -37.61 7.59
CA LEU A 93 -30.82 -36.15 7.43
C LEU A 93 -31.84 -35.70 6.40
N GLU A 94 -32.05 -36.45 5.31
CA GLU A 94 -33.14 -36.16 4.34
C GLU A 94 -34.53 -36.20 4.98
N LYS A 95 -34.72 -36.97 6.05
CA LYS A 95 -36.00 -37.06 6.78
C LYS A 95 -36.18 -35.92 7.79
N VAL A 96 -35.14 -35.10 8.02
CA VAL A 96 -35.20 -33.93 8.89
C VAL A 96 -35.51 -32.71 8.01
N SER A 97 -36.51 -31.91 8.38
CA SER A 97 -36.97 -30.78 7.56
C SER A 97 -35.92 -29.68 7.38
N SER A 98 -35.10 -29.44 8.41
CA SER A 98 -33.96 -28.52 8.37
C SER A 98 -32.97 -28.86 9.49
N PHE A 99 -31.67 -28.72 9.24
CA PHE A 99 -30.65 -28.90 10.28
C PHE A 99 -29.55 -27.85 10.23
N LEU A 100 -28.92 -27.61 11.37
CA LEU A 100 -27.65 -26.88 11.48
C LEU A 100 -26.53 -27.84 11.81
N LEU A 101 -25.55 -27.97 10.92
CA LEU A 101 -24.31 -28.71 11.17
C LEU A 101 -23.20 -27.72 11.56
N ILE A 102 -22.60 -27.93 12.73
CA ILE A 102 -21.44 -27.21 13.21
C ILE A 102 -20.22 -28.14 13.14
N LEU A 103 -19.26 -27.79 12.28
CA LEU A 103 -17.96 -28.45 12.17
C LEU A 103 -16.90 -27.58 12.84
N ASP A 104 -16.51 -27.92 14.06
CA ASP A 104 -15.55 -27.13 14.85
C ASP A 104 -14.10 -27.60 14.64
N ASP A 105 -13.20 -26.65 14.44
CA ASP A 105 -11.74 -26.78 14.27
C ASP A 105 -11.33 -27.58 13.03
N VAL A 106 -11.85 -27.22 11.86
CA VAL A 106 -11.52 -27.87 10.58
C VAL A 106 -10.13 -27.46 10.10
N TRP A 107 -9.24 -28.45 9.90
CA TRP A 107 -7.83 -28.23 9.53
C TRP A 107 -7.51 -28.43 8.05
N LYS A 108 -8.32 -29.21 7.33
CA LYS A 108 -8.14 -29.55 5.90
C LYS A 108 -9.50 -29.53 5.21
N PRO A 109 -9.56 -29.37 3.87
CA PRO A 109 -10.80 -29.49 3.13
C PRO A 109 -11.50 -30.82 3.42
N ILE A 110 -12.80 -30.78 3.69
CA ILE A 110 -13.63 -31.96 3.96
C ILE A 110 -14.67 -32.08 2.84
N ASP A 111 -14.79 -33.28 2.31
CA ASP A 111 -15.88 -33.66 1.42
C ASP A 111 -17.15 -33.96 2.23
N LEU A 112 -18.15 -33.10 2.09
CA LEU A 112 -19.42 -33.23 2.81
C LEU A 112 -20.23 -34.45 2.35
N ASP A 113 -20.04 -34.91 1.11
CA ASP A 113 -20.72 -36.08 0.58
C ASP A 113 -20.15 -37.35 1.25
N GLN A 114 -18.84 -37.40 1.49
CA GLN A 114 -18.20 -38.48 2.25
C GLN A 114 -18.65 -38.53 3.72
N LEU A 115 -19.03 -37.38 4.30
CA LEU A 115 -19.66 -37.35 5.63
C LEU A 115 -21.13 -37.81 5.61
N GLY A 116 -21.76 -37.90 4.43
CA GLY A 116 -23.18 -38.20 4.28
C GLY A 116 -24.08 -36.99 4.52
N ILE A 117 -23.61 -35.76 4.26
CA ILE A 117 -24.39 -34.55 4.50
C ILE A 117 -25.14 -34.14 3.22
N PRO A 118 -26.49 -34.20 3.18
CA PRO A 118 -27.25 -33.82 2.00
C PRO A 118 -27.34 -32.29 1.84
N GLN A 119 -27.41 -31.82 0.60
CA GLN A 119 -27.86 -30.46 0.30
C GLN A 119 -29.39 -30.41 0.43
N THR A 120 -29.88 -29.68 1.42
CA THR A 120 -31.31 -29.54 1.70
C THR A 120 -31.66 -28.08 1.90
N ASP A 121 -32.81 -27.66 1.36
CA ASP A 121 -33.31 -26.30 1.52
C ASP A 121 -33.60 -26.01 2.99
N GLY A 122 -33.13 -24.86 3.50
CA GLY A 122 -33.28 -24.46 4.90
C GLY A 122 -32.21 -25.03 5.86
N SER A 123 -31.38 -25.98 5.45
CA SER A 123 -30.27 -26.47 6.26
C SER A 123 -29.02 -25.59 6.12
N LYS A 124 -28.23 -25.52 7.19
CA LYS A 124 -27.05 -24.64 7.28
C LYS A 124 -25.83 -25.41 7.78
N ILE A 125 -24.66 -24.98 7.34
CA ILE A 125 -23.38 -25.49 7.80
C ILE A 125 -22.55 -24.31 8.32
N VAL A 126 -22.06 -24.42 9.54
CA VAL A 126 -21.09 -23.50 10.12
C VAL A 126 -19.82 -24.28 10.36
N LEU A 127 -18.69 -23.81 9.84
CA LEU A 127 -17.40 -24.35 10.22
C LEU A 127 -16.52 -23.32 10.90
N THR A 128 -15.71 -23.77 11.85
CA THR A 128 -14.60 -22.96 12.37
C THR A 128 -13.28 -23.46 11.81
N SER A 129 -12.40 -22.57 11.37
CA SER A 129 -11.06 -22.94 10.90
C SER A 129 -10.00 -21.91 11.30
N ARG A 130 -8.73 -22.29 11.16
CA ARG A 130 -7.60 -21.37 11.31
C ARG A 130 -7.12 -20.79 9.99
N PHE A 131 -7.51 -21.41 8.88
CA PHE A 131 -7.04 -21.10 7.54
C PHE A 131 -8.23 -20.66 6.70
N LEU A 132 -8.14 -19.48 6.07
CA LEU A 132 -9.19 -19.01 5.16
C LEU A 132 -9.37 -19.97 3.97
N GLU A 133 -8.26 -20.53 3.46
CA GLU A 133 -8.25 -21.49 2.35
C GLU A 133 -9.15 -22.73 2.62
N VAL A 134 -9.25 -23.19 3.87
CA VAL A 134 -10.12 -24.32 4.24
C VAL A 134 -11.59 -23.96 4.08
N CYS A 135 -11.99 -22.75 4.47
CA CYS A 135 -13.35 -22.25 4.28
C CYS A 135 -13.67 -22.15 2.77
N GLN A 136 -12.78 -21.53 2.00
CA GLN A 136 -12.93 -21.38 0.55
C GLN A 136 -12.99 -22.73 -0.17
N SER A 137 -12.19 -23.72 0.24
CA SER A 137 -12.16 -25.07 -0.34
C SER A 137 -13.48 -25.83 -0.14
N ILE A 138 -14.18 -25.58 0.97
CA ILE A 138 -15.51 -26.17 1.26
C ILE A 138 -16.64 -25.36 0.58
N LYS A 139 -16.27 -24.30 -0.15
CA LYS A 139 -17.15 -23.40 -0.91
C LYS A 139 -18.16 -22.73 0.02
N THR A 140 -17.68 -22.08 1.08
CA THR A 140 -18.51 -21.22 1.94
C THR A 140 -19.11 -20.06 1.16
N ASP A 141 -20.33 -19.65 1.52
CA ASP A 141 -21.00 -18.50 0.88
C ASP A 141 -20.54 -17.17 1.50
N ILE A 142 -20.17 -17.22 2.78
CA ILE A 142 -19.67 -16.08 3.54
C ILE A 142 -18.66 -16.52 4.61
N ASP A 143 -17.58 -15.75 4.74
CA ASP A 143 -16.52 -15.99 5.72
C ASP A 143 -16.39 -14.83 6.70
N PHE A 144 -16.40 -15.14 7.99
CA PHE A 144 -16.20 -14.20 9.08
C PHE A 144 -14.84 -14.41 9.74
N ARG A 145 -13.94 -13.44 9.59
CA ARG A 145 -12.69 -13.39 10.37
C ARG A 145 -13.01 -12.95 11.80
N VAL A 146 -12.57 -13.73 12.78
CA VAL A 146 -12.61 -13.37 14.20
C VAL A 146 -11.27 -12.73 14.57
N ASP A 147 -11.32 -11.43 14.85
CA ASP A 147 -10.15 -10.64 15.23
C ASP A 147 -9.90 -10.68 16.75
N CYS A 148 -8.70 -10.26 17.15
CA CYS A 148 -8.33 -10.07 18.55
C CYS A 148 -9.19 -8.98 19.22
N LEU A 149 -9.24 -9.01 20.56
CA LEU A 149 -9.99 -8.03 21.35
C LEU A 149 -9.34 -6.65 21.28
N CYS A 150 -10.15 -5.60 21.32
CA CYS A 150 -9.64 -4.24 21.46
C CYS A 150 -9.02 -4.02 22.86
N GLU A 151 -8.24 -2.96 23.06
CA GLU A 151 -7.54 -2.72 24.34
C GLU A 151 -8.48 -2.74 25.56
N ASP A 152 -9.70 -2.19 25.43
CA ASP A 152 -10.65 -2.10 26.53
C ASP A 152 -11.26 -3.47 26.88
N GLU A 153 -11.71 -4.23 25.88
CA GLU A 153 -12.22 -5.60 26.05
C GLU A 153 -11.13 -6.55 26.58
N ALA A 154 -9.90 -6.41 26.05
CA ALA A 154 -8.74 -7.16 26.50
C ALA A 154 -8.42 -6.88 27.97
N TRP A 155 -8.43 -5.59 28.35
CA TRP A 155 -8.18 -5.18 29.73
C TRP A 155 -9.26 -5.68 30.69
N GLU A 156 -10.53 -5.67 30.27
CA GLU A 156 -11.64 -6.20 31.07
C GLU A 156 -11.44 -7.71 31.30
N LEU A 157 -11.20 -8.48 30.24
CA LEU A 157 -10.93 -9.92 30.33
C LEU A 157 -9.69 -10.20 31.19
N PHE A 158 -8.64 -9.40 31.07
CA PHE A 158 -7.44 -9.53 31.90
C PHE A 158 -7.77 -9.33 33.39
N CYS A 159 -8.55 -8.30 33.72
CA CYS A 159 -8.97 -8.02 35.10
C CYS A 159 -9.79 -9.16 35.70
N GLN A 160 -10.71 -9.76 34.91
CA GLN A 160 -11.50 -10.90 35.36
C GLN A 160 -10.63 -12.10 35.76
N ASN A 161 -9.48 -12.29 35.09
CA ASN A 161 -8.58 -13.42 35.33
C ASN A 161 -7.50 -13.13 36.39
N ALA A 162 -6.93 -11.92 36.41
CA ALA A 162 -5.92 -11.50 37.39
C ALA A 162 -6.53 -11.13 38.76
N GLY A 163 -7.81 -10.77 38.79
CA GLY A 163 -8.56 -10.43 40.00
C GLY A 163 -8.25 -9.05 40.58
N GLU A 164 -8.67 -8.81 41.82
CA GLU A 164 -8.66 -7.51 42.51
C GLU A 164 -7.29 -6.79 42.54
N VAL A 165 -6.19 -7.51 42.34
CA VAL A 165 -4.84 -6.94 42.31
C VAL A 165 -4.66 -5.88 41.22
N THR A 166 -5.44 -5.94 40.13
CA THR A 166 -5.39 -4.98 39.03
C THR A 166 -6.03 -3.63 39.39
N ARG A 167 -6.80 -3.55 40.49
CA ARG A 167 -7.39 -2.29 41.00
C ARG A 167 -6.42 -1.48 41.85
N SER A 168 -5.31 -2.06 42.28
CA SER A 168 -4.28 -1.34 43.05
C SER A 168 -3.57 -0.30 42.19
N ASP A 169 -3.54 0.96 42.65
CA ASP A 169 -2.88 2.07 41.92
C ASP A 169 -1.39 1.82 41.64
N ARG A 170 -0.72 1.00 42.47
CA ARG A 170 0.68 0.64 42.28
C ARG A 170 0.90 -0.41 41.20
N VAL A 171 -0.05 -1.34 41.03
CA VAL A 171 0.05 -2.48 40.11
C VAL A 171 -0.62 -2.18 38.77
N ARG A 172 -1.75 -1.46 38.78
CA ARG A 172 -2.56 -1.18 37.60
C ARG A 172 -1.76 -0.65 36.40
N PRO A 173 -0.82 0.31 36.55
CA PRO A 173 -0.07 0.84 35.41
C PRO A 173 0.81 -0.22 34.73
N ILE A 174 1.41 -1.13 35.51
CA ILE A 174 2.26 -2.18 34.97
C ILE A 174 1.46 -3.40 34.49
N ALA A 175 0.34 -3.70 35.15
CA ALA A 175 -0.60 -4.72 34.71
C ALA A 175 -1.20 -4.39 33.34
N LYS A 176 -1.52 -3.11 33.07
CA LYS A 176 -1.94 -2.66 31.74
C LYS A 176 -0.88 -2.92 30.68
N LYS A 177 0.40 -2.68 31.00
CA LYS A 177 1.51 -2.99 30.09
C LYS A 177 1.60 -4.49 29.83
N VAL A 178 1.56 -5.32 30.87
CA VAL A 178 1.56 -6.80 30.74
C VAL A 178 0.38 -7.29 29.90
N CYS A 179 -0.81 -6.70 30.05
CA CYS A 179 -1.97 -7.02 29.23
C CYS A 179 -1.78 -6.68 27.75
N ARG A 180 -1.08 -5.57 27.45
CA ARG A 180 -0.78 -5.16 26.07
C ARG A 180 0.13 -6.15 25.36
N GLU A 181 1.12 -6.71 26.06
CA GLU A 181 2.01 -7.76 25.51
C GLU A 181 1.23 -9.04 25.11
N CYS A 182 -0.06 -9.18 25.49
CA CYS A 182 -0.89 -10.30 25.03
C CYS A 182 -1.52 -10.06 23.64
N GLY A 183 -1.33 -8.87 23.04
CA GLY A 183 -1.82 -8.51 21.71
C GLY A 183 -3.34 -8.62 21.52
N GLY A 184 -4.14 -8.50 22.58
CA GLY A 184 -5.60 -8.68 22.47
C GLY A 184 -6.05 -10.13 22.28
N LEU A 185 -5.14 -11.11 22.23
CA LEU A 185 -5.47 -12.53 22.06
C LEU A 185 -6.12 -13.10 23.33
N PRO A 186 -7.40 -13.51 23.32
CA PRO A 186 -8.10 -13.96 24.53
C PRO A 186 -7.38 -15.06 25.29
N LEU A 187 -6.85 -16.08 24.59
CA LEU A 187 -6.16 -17.19 25.24
C LEU A 187 -4.86 -16.74 25.93
N ALA A 188 -4.14 -15.77 25.37
CA ALA A 188 -2.95 -15.19 26.00
C ALA A 188 -3.33 -14.35 27.23
N ILE A 189 -4.34 -13.49 27.09
CA ILE A 189 -4.86 -12.65 28.17
C ILE A 189 -5.28 -13.49 29.38
N ILE A 190 -6.05 -14.56 29.14
CA ILE A 190 -6.52 -15.47 30.18
C ILE A 190 -5.32 -16.16 30.85
N THR A 191 -4.38 -16.68 30.07
CA THR A 191 -3.23 -17.44 30.57
C THR A 191 -2.31 -16.57 31.43
N VAL A 192 -1.93 -15.38 30.94
CA VAL A 192 -1.07 -14.44 31.66
C VAL A 192 -1.81 -13.85 32.88
N GLY A 193 -3.09 -13.48 32.71
CA GLY A 193 -3.93 -12.97 33.80
C GLY A 193 -4.00 -13.95 34.97
N MET A 194 -4.28 -15.23 34.70
CA MET A 194 -4.28 -16.29 35.72
C MET A 194 -2.90 -16.46 36.37
N ALA A 195 -1.81 -16.43 35.61
CA ALA A 195 -0.44 -16.53 36.14
C ALA A 195 -0.05 -15.36 37.04
N MET A 196 -0.71 -14.21 36.87
CA MET A 196 -0.48 -13.00 37.68
C MET A 196 -1.49 -12.83 38.82
N ARG A 197 -2.47 -13.73 38.94
CA ARG A 197 -3.52 -13.66 39.94
C ARG A 197 -2.96 -13.62 41.36
N GLY A 198 -3.40 -12.62 42.13
CA GLY A 198 -3.01 -12.44 43.54
C GLY A 198 -1.59 -11.92 43.80
N LYS A 199 -0.75 -11.70 42.78
CA LYS A 199 0.63 -11.21 42.95
C LYS A 199 0.66 -9.71 43.30
N LYS A 200 0.68 -9.35 44.58
CA LYS A 200 0.65 -7.93 45.03
C LYS A 200 1.96 -7.15 44.82
N MET A 201 3.09 -7.85 44.64
CA MET A 201 4.41 -7.21 44.55
C MET A 201 4.72 -6.68 43.15
N VAL A 202 4.88 -5.36 43.01
CA VAL A 202 5.19 -4.68 41.72
C VAL A 202 6.45 -5.24 41.04
N LYS A 203 7.45 -5.70 41.81
CA LYS A 203 8.69 -6.30 41.25
C LYS A 203 8.40 -7.54 40.40
N LEU A 204 7.41 -8.37 40.78
CA LEU A 204 7.01 -9.55 40.01
C LEU A 204 6.38 -9.17 38.66
N TRP A 205 5.61 -8.07 38.62
CA TRP A 205 5.03 -7.54 37.39
C TRP A 205 6.10 -6.93 36.48
N LYS A 206 7.09 -6.24 37.03
CA LYS A 206 8.25 -5.73 36.28
C LYS A 206 9.04 -6.87 35.64
N HIS A 207 9.25 -7.95 36.38
CA HIS A 207 9.90 -9.14 35.87
C HIS A 207 9.08 -9.79 34.76
N ALA A 208 7.77 -10.04 34.97
CA ALA A 208 6.90 -10.62 33.94
C ALA A 208 6.88 -9.77 32.67
N LEU A 209 6.75 -8.45 32.80
CA LEU A 209 6.81 -7.54 31.66
C LEU A 209 8.14 -7.60 30.92
N LYS A 210 9.27 -7.71 31.64
CA LYS A 210 10.59 -7.83 31.02
C LYS A 210 10.69 -9.12 30.20
N GLU A 211 10.30 -10.25 30.77
CA GLU A 211 10.37 -11.56 30.10
C GLU A 211 9.50 -11.60 28.84
N LEU A 212 8.25 -11.10 28.91
CA LEU A 212 7.34 -11.02 27.77
C LEU A 212 7.91 -10.16 26.63
N LYS A 213 8.46 -8.98 26.93
CA LYS A 213 9.14 -8.11 25.95
C LYS A 213 10.36 -8.73 25.28
N SER A 214 10.94 -9.74 25.90
CA SER A 214 12.06 -10.50 25.35
C SER A 214 11.62 -11.81 24.70
N SER A 215 10.31 -11.98 24.46
CA SER A 215 9.70 -13.18 23.88
C SER A 215 10.00 -14.47 24.65
N VAL A 216 10.36 -14.36 25.93
CA VAL A 216 10.63 -15.51 26.80
C VAL A 216 9.31 -15.95 27.44
N PRO A 217 8.94 -17.24 27.34
CA PRO A 217 7.73 -17.73 28.00
C PRO A 217 7.87 -17.63 29.53
N TYR A 218 7.32 -16.57 30.12
CA TYR A 218 7.37 -16.26 31.55
C TYR A 218 6.86 -17.42 32.45
N VAL A 219 5.92 -18.22 31.95
CA VAL A 219 5.41 -19.42 32.60
C VAL A 219 5.30 -20.57 31.61
N LYS A 220 5.52 -21.80 32.09
CA LYS A 220 5.37 -23.04 31.29
C LYS A 220 4.01 -23.15 30.58
N SER A 221 2.96 -22.59 31.18
CA SER A 221 1.62 -22.57 30.60
C SER A 221 1.51 -21.74 29.31
N ILE A 222 2.38 -20.75 29.06
CA ILE A 222 2.40 -20.02 27.78
C ILE A 222 2.80 -20.97 26.66
N GLU A 223 3.87 -21.75 26.88
CA GLU A 223 4.31 -22.75 25.91
C GLU A 223 3.18 -23.77 25.65
N GLU A 224 2.65 -24.38 26.71
CA GLU A 224 1.64 -25.44 26.62
C GLU A 224 0.30 -24.98 26.00
N LYS A 225 -0.18 -23.78 26.36
CA LYS A 225 -1.53 -23.31 25.98
C LYS A 225 -1.55 -22.36 24.79
N ILE A 226 -0.43 -21.74 24.41
CA ILE A 226 -0.40 -20.74 23.34
C ILE A 226 0.54 -21.21 22.23
N TYR A 227 1.80 -21.47 22.55
CA TYR A 227 2.80 -21.80 21.53
C TYR A 227 2.59 -23.19 20.93
N GLN A 228 2.27 -24.22 21.72
CA GLN A 228 1.99 -25.56 21.18
C GLN A 228 0.75 -25.56 20.26
N PRO A 229 -0.38 -24.90 20.59
CA PRO A 229 -1.46 -24.73 19.64
C PRO A 229 -1.08 -23.97 18.37
N LEU A 230 -0.30 -22.89 18.44
CA LEU A 230 0.20 -22.18 17.25
C LEU A 230 1.16 -23.06 16.42
N LYS A 231 1.99 -23.86 17.09
CA LYS A 231 2.89 -24.83 16.47
C LYS A 231 2.14 -25.81 15.59
N LEU A 232 0.96 -26.26 16.01
CA LEU A 232 0.15 -27.15 15.19
C LEU A 232 -0.21 -26.55 13.81
N SER A 233 -0.49 -25.24 13.76
CA SER A 233 -0.74 -24.49 12.53
C SER A 233 0.55 -24.26 11.74
N TYR A 234 1.64 -23.93 12.42
CA TYR A 234 2.94 -23.71 11.81
C TYR A 234 3.47 -24.98 11.13
N ASP A 235 3.30 -26.14 11.76
CA ASP A 235 3.81 -27.41 11.24
C ASP A 235 3.15 -27.80 9.91
N LEU A 236 1.95 -27.27 9.60
CA LEU A 236 1.25 -27.49 8.33
C LEU A 236 1.76 -26.61 7.18
N LEU A 237 2.48 -25.54 7.48
CA LEU A 237 3.12 -24.72 6.45
C LEU A 237 4.21 -25.53 5.73
N ASP A 238 4.37 -25.28 4.44
CA ASP A 238 5.50 -25.83 3.70
C ASP A 238 6.84 -25.24 4.20
N ARG A 239 7.95 -25.87 3.81
CA ARG A 239 9.29 -25.46 4.25
C ARG A 239 9.61 -24.00 3.89
N LYS A 240 9.19 -23.54 2.72
CA LYS A 240 9.46 -22.18 2.23
C LYS A 240 8.69 -21.15 3.04
N MET A 241 7.40 -21.38 3.28
CA MET A 241 6.56 -20.52 4.12
C MET A 241 7.07 -20.44 5.56
N LYS A 242 7.53 -21.57 6.13
CA LYS A 242 8.17 -21.59 7.45
C LYS A 242 9.37 -20.66 7.51
N SER A 243 10.31 -20.77 6.56
CA SER A 243 11.49 -19.88 6.51
C SER A 243 11.11 -18.41 6.33
N CYS A 244 10.14 -18.12 5.46
CA CYS A 244 9.63 -16.77 5.23
C CYS A 244 9.00 -16.17 6.50
N LEU A 245 8.20 -16.96 7.22
CA LEU A 245 7.58 -16.58 8.48
C LEU A 245 8.61 -16.28 9.56
N LEU A 246 9.57 -17.19 9.77
CA LEU A 246 10.63 -16.98 10.78
C LEU A 246 11.49 -15.76 10.47
N PHE A 247 11.70 -15.44 9.19
CA PHE A 247 12.37 -14.19 8.80
C PHE A 247 11.57 -12.94 9.17
N CYS A 248 10.23 -12.98 9.07
CA CYS A 248 9.39 -11.86 9.50
C CYS A 248 9.52 -11.57 11.00
N ALA A 249 9.81 -12.58 11.82
CA ALA A 249 10.03 -12.40 13.26
C ALA A 249 11.28 -11.57 13.59
N LEU A 250 12.19 -11.37 12.63
CA LEU A 250 13.36 -10.50 12.80
C LEU A 250 13.00 -9.03 12.98
N PHE A 251 11.83 -8.60 12.51
CA PHE A 251 11.35 -7.22 12.67
C PHE A 251 10.79 -7.00 14.08
N PRO A 252 10.77 -5.76 14.60
CA PRO A 252 10.17 -5.45 15.90
C PRO A 252 8.66 -5.73 15.97
N GLU A 253 8.13 -5.75 17.19
CA GLU A 253 6.68 -5.67 17.45
C GLU A 253 6.05 -4.47 16.74
N ASP A 254 4.81 -4.62 16.29
CA ASP A 254 4.03 -3.62 15.54
C ASP A 254 4.70 -3.03 14.27
N TYR A 255 5.83 -3.59 13.82
CA TYR A 255 6.55 -3.04 12.68
C TYR A 255 5.81 -3.33 11.37
N SER A 256 5.47 -2.25 10.65
CA SER A 256 4.81 -2.31 9.34
C SER A 256 5.86 -2.47 8.24
N ILE A 257 6.03 -3.68 7.71
CA ILE A 257 7.06 -4.04 6.73
C ILE A 257 6.52 -3.79 5.31
N GLU A 258 7.25 -3.07 4.47
CA GLU A 258 6.92 -2.97 3.04
C GLU A 258 7.03 -4.34 2.37
N VAL A 259 5.95 -4.79 1.72
CA VAL A 259 5.89 -6.14 1.11
C VAL A 259 7.00 -6.34 0.09
N ALA A 260 7.27 -5.34 -0.76
CA ALA A 260 8.34 -5.46 -1.75
C ALA A 260 9.74 -5.55 -1.13
N GLU A 261 9.98 -4.92 0.02
CA GLU A 261 11.24 -5.06 0.76
C GLU A 261 11.37 -6.45 1.39
N LEU A 262 10.30 -6.92 2.03
CA LEU A 262 10.26 -8.26 2.62
C LEU A 262 10.57 -9.36 1.59
N VAL A 263 9.96 -9.27 0.40
CA VAL A 263 10.20 -10.22 -0.68
C VAL A 263 11.65 -10.13 -1.18
N ARG A 264 12.24 -8.94 -1.28
CA ARG A 264 13.67 -8.79 -1.61
C ARG A 264 14.58 -9.49 -0.60
N TYR A 265 14.26 -9.43 0.70
CA TYR A 265 14.99 -10.21 1.69
C TYR A 265 14.86 -11.71 1.48
N TRP A 266 13.66 -12.22 1.18
CA TRP A 266 13.46 -13.65 0.94
C TRP A 266 14.20 -14.14 -0.32
N ILE A 267 14.30 -13.30 -1.34
CA ILE A 267 15.12 -13.59 -2.54
C ILE A 267 16.61 -13.61 -2.16
N ALA A 268 17.09 -12.60 -1.44
CA ALA A 268 18.49 -12.50 -1.01
C ALA A 268 18.90 -13.64 -0.05
N GLU A 269 17.99 -14.09 0.82
CA GLU A 269 18.18 -15.30 1.65
C GLU A 269 18.21 -16.58 0.80
N GLY A 270 17.58 -16.58 -0.38
CA GLY A 270 17.44 -17.75 -1.24
C GLY A 270 16.26 -18.65 -0.87
N PHE A 271 15.24 -18.14 -0.17
CA PHE A 271 13.98 -18.87 0.06
C PHE A 271 13.17 -18.98 -1.23
N ILE A 272 13.29 -17.97 -2.09
CA ILE A 272 12.70 -17.91 -3.42
C ILE A 272 13.81 -18.26 -4.43
N GLU A 273 13.64 -19.38 -5.14
CA GLU A 273 14.62 -19.86 -6.12
C GLU A 273 14.69 -18.93 -7.33
N GLU A 274 15.91 -18.52 -7.69
CA GLU A 274 16.17 -17.58 -8.78
C GLU A 274 16.13 -18.24 -10.17
N THR A 275 14.99 -18.84 -10.53
CA THR A 275 14.82 -19.54 -11.81
C THR A 275 14.28 -18.65 -12.93
N GLN A 276 13.81 -17.44 -12.61
CA GLN A 276 13.04 -16.57 -13.51
C GLN A 276 13.40 -15.08 -13.32
N ASN A 277 12.78 -14.20 -14.14
CA ASN A 277 12.94 -12.74 -14.03
C ASN A 277 12.43 -12.20 -12.67
N HIS A 278 12.95 -11.05 -12.23
CA HIS A 278 12.62 -10.51 -10.89
C HIS A 278 11.14 -10.20 -10.71
N GLY A 279 10.43 -9.76 -11.76
CA GLY A 279 8.99 -9.54 -11.71
C GLY A 279 8.21 -10.80 -11.30
N TYR A 280 8.59 -11.96 -11.81
CA TYR A 280 8.01 -13.24 -11.38
C TYR A 280 8.39 -13.58 -9.93
N LEU A 281 9.65 -13.37 -9.53
CA LEU A 281 10.09 -13.62 -8.15
C LEU A 281 9.33 -12.73 -7.16
N MET A 282 9.10 -11.47 -7.51
CA MET A 282 8.29 -10.54 -6.72
C MET A 282 6.85 -11.02 -6.58
N ASN A 283 6.21 -11.45 -7.67
CA ASN A 283 4.85 -12.01 -7.62
C ASN A 283 4.77 -13.30 -6.78
N GLN A 284 5.78 -14.18 -6.89
CA GLN A 284 5.86 -15.37 -6.05
C GLN A 284 5.98 -15.01 -4.57
N GLY A 285 6.81 -14.02 -4.23
CA GLY A 285 6.91 -13.51 -2.86
C GLY A 285 5.62 -12.88 -2.34
N ILE A 286 4.93 -12.09 -3.17
CA ILE A 286 3.61 -11.52 -2.81
C ILE A 286 2.61 -12.65 -2.52
N SER A 287 2.58 -13.71 -3.35
CA SER A 287 1.73 -14.88 -3.08
C SER A 287 2.07 -15.57 -1.77
N LEU A 288 3.35 -15.67 -1.38
CA LEU A 288 3.74 -16.21 -0.07
C LEU A 288 3.27 -15.32 1.08
N VAL A 289 3.29 -13.99 0.93
CA VAL A 289 2.74 -13.05 1.93
C VAL A 289 1.24 -13.28 2.09
N GLU A 290 0.48 -13.34 1.00
CA GLU A 290 -0.97 -13.57 1.05
C GLU A 290 -1.32 -14.93 1.68
N ASN A 291 -0.59 -16.00 1.33
CA ASN A 291 -0.81 -17.31 1.95
C ASN A 291 -0.53 -17.31 3.47
N LEU A 292 0.47 -16.54 3.93
CA LEU A 292 0.74 -16.36 5.35
C LEU A 292 -0.34 -15.52 6.06
N LYS A 293 -0.96 -14.55 5.35
CA LYS A 293 -2.14 -13.81 5.85
C LYS A 293 -3.37 -14.72 5.96
N ASP A 294 -3.63 -15.55 4.94
CA ASP A 294 -4.72 -16.52 4.93
C ASP A 294 -4.58 -17.58 6.04
N SER A 295 -3.33 -17.84 6.45
CA SER A 295 -2.98 -18.70 7.58
C SER A 295 -2.99 -17.99 8.94
N CYS A 296 -3.40 -16.73 8.99
CA CYS A 296 -3.43 -15.87 10.19
C CYS A 296 -2.07 -15.67 10.88
N PHE A 297 -0.96 -15.88 10.17
CA PHE A 297 0.38 -15.63 10.71
C PHE A 297 0.86 -14.20 10.44
N LEU A 298 0.35 -13.57 9.39
CA LEU A 298 0.58 -12.18 9.05
C LEU A 298 -0.75 -11.42 8.98
N GLU A 299 -0.68 -10.10 9.16
CA GLU A 299 -1.81 -9.18 9.12
C GLU A 299 -1.50 -7.98 8.24
N GLU A 300 -2.54 -7.27 7.79
CA GLU A 300 -2.36 -6.00 7.09
C GLU A 300 -1.60 -5.00 7.98
N GLY A 301 -0.63 -4.31 7.37
CA GLY A 301 0.13 -3.25 8.02
C GLY A 301 -0.64 -1.93 8.07
N ALA A 302 0.10 -0.83 8.29
CA ALA A 302 -0.47 0.51 8.36
C ALA A 302 -0.92 1.07 6.99
N ARG A 303 -0.44 0.47 5.89
CA ARG A 303 -0.76 0.80 4.49
C ARG A 303 -1.06 -0.47 3.70
N ASP A 304 -1.80 -0.34 2.61
CA ASP A 304 -2.21 -1.46 1.73
C ASP A 304 -1.03 -2.28 1.16
N ASP A 305 0.16 -1.68 1.06
CA ASP A 305 1.39 -2.30 0.54
C ASP A 305 2.33 -2.81 1.65
N THR A 306 1.84 -2.87 2.89
CA THR A 306 2.60 -3.28 4.05
C THR A 306 1.95 -4.43 4.81
N VAL A 307 2.77 -5.21 5.49
CA VAL A 307 2.35 -6.36 6.30
C VAL A 307 2.98 -6.26 7.69
N LYS A 308 2.34 -6.82 8.70
CA LYS A 308 2.90 -6.95 10.05
C LYS A 308 2.67 -8.34 10.62
N MET A 309 3.44 -8.68 11.65
CA MET A 309 3.24 -9.89 12.44
C MET A 309 2.65 -9.51 13.79
N HIS A 310 1.59 -10.21 14.20
CA HIS A 310 0.99 -10.03 15.52
C HIS A 310 1.98 -10.43 16.63
N ASP A 311 2.05 -9.68 17.74
CA ASP A 311 3.05 -9.85 18.81
C ASP A 311 3.15 -11.29 19.34
N VAL A 312 2.03 -11.92 19.73
CA VAL A 312 2.04 -13.33 20.18
C VAL A 312 2.53 -14.31 19.09
N VAL A 313 2.28 -14.02 17.81
CA VAL A 313 2.79 -14.84 16.70
C VAL A 313 4.29 -14.65 16.54
N ARG A 314 4.76 -13.42 16.70
CA ARG A 314 6.18 -13.08 16.69
C ARG A 314 6.92 -13.75 17.83
N ASP A 315 6.39 -13.70 19.05
CA ASP A 315 6.97 -14.39 20.21
C ASP A 315 7.00 -15.90 20.00
N PHE A 316 5.93 -16.46 19.44
CA PHE A 316 5.89 -17.86 19.03
C PHE A 316 6.99 -18.18 18.00
N ALA A 317 7.17 -17.36 16.97
CA ALA A 317 8.19 -17.56 15.95
C ALA A 317 9.62 -17.46 16.54
N ILE A 318 9.87 -16.52 17.45
CA ILE A 318 11.14 -16.42 18.20
C ILE A 318 11.35 -17.65 19.08
N TRP A 319 10.30 -18.15 19.74
CA TRP A 319 10.36 -19.40 20.50
C TRP A 319 10.71 -20.60 19.60
N VAL A 320 10.10 -20.70 18.41
CA VAL A 320 10.46 -21.75 17.43
C VAL A 320 11.95 -21.62 17.07
N ILE A 321 12.41 -20.43 16.69
CA ILE A 321 13.83 -20.16 16.38
C ILE A 321 14.76 -20.59 17.51
N SER A 322 14.38 -20.33 18.77
CA SER A 322 15.20 -20.67 19.95
C SER A 322 15.25 -22.18 20.26
N THR A 323 14.27 -22.95 19.79
CA THR A 323 14.15 -24.39 20.07
C THR A 323 14.66 -25.27 18.92
N THR A 324 14.80 -24.71 17.72
CA THR A 324 15.33 -25.39 16.54
C THR A 324 16.84 -25.18 16.39
N GLN A 325 17.60 -26.27 16.20
CA GLN A 325 19.04 -26.24 15.90
C GLN A 325 19.35 -26.36 14.40
N ASP A 326 18.46 -25.88 13.54
CA ASP A 326 18.58 -26.01 12.08
C ASP A 326 19.01 -24.67 11.42
N ASP A 327 18.80 -24.54 10.11
CA ASP A 327 19.10 -23.34 9.33
C ASP A 327 18.24 -22.10 9.70
N SER A 328 17.40 -22.19 10.73
CA SER A 328 16.61 -21.09 11.26
C SER A 328 17.20 -20.42 12.51
N HIS A 329 18.27 -20.95 13.10
CA HIS A 329 18.86 -20.38 14.32
C HIS A 329 19.24 -18.91 14.15
N SER A 330 18.55 -18.01 14.88
CA SER A 330 18.63 -16.57 14.69
C SER A 330 18.67 -15.84 16.04
N LEU A 331 19.46 -14.77 16.12
CA LEU A 331 19.47 -13.85 17.26
C LEU A 331 18.51 -12.70 16.98
N VAL A 332 17.38 -12.67 17.68
CA VAL A 332 16.35 -11.64 17.52
C VAL A 332 16.33 -10.75 18.75
N MET A 333 16.83 -9.52 18.60
CA MET A 333 16.81 -8.49 19.65
C MET A 333 16.39 -7.14 19.06
N SER A 334 15.49 -7.17 18.08
CA SER A 334 14.98 -5.97 17.41
C SER A 334 13.98 -5.22 18.27
N GLY A 335 14.11 -3.90 18.35
CA GLY A 335 13.13 -3.02 19.02
C GLY A 335 13.08 -3.11 20.55
N ILE A 336 13.94 -3.91 21.20
CA ILE A 336 13.88 -4.12 22.66
C ILE A 336 14.48 -2.95 23.47
N GLY A 337 15.10 -1.99 22.78
CA GLY A 337 15.70 -0.80 23.38
C GLY A 337 17.08 -1.04 23.98
N LEU A 338 17.90 -1.90 23.37
CA LEU A 338 19.31 -2.06 23.73
C LEU A 338 20.03 -0.71 23.70
N CYS A 339 20.75 -0.39 24.78
CA CYS A 339 21.51 0.85 24.95
C CYS A 339 22.93 0.47 25.38
N GLU A 340 23.94 1.05 24.71
CA GLU A 340 25.38 1.04 25.08
C GLU A 340 26.09 -0.32 25.14
N GLU A 341 25.51 -1.37 25.72
CA GLU A 341 26.10 -2.71 25.81
C GLU A 341 25.67 -3.59 24.62
N PHE A 342 26.64 -3.96 23.79
CA PHE A 342 26.45 -4.88 22.67
C PHE A 342 26.45 -6.34 23.17
N PRO A 343 25.50 -7.20 22.76
CA PRO A 343 25.34 -8.56 23.29
C PRO A 343 26.31 -9.56 22.63
N GLU A 344 27.61 -9.32 22.78
CA GLU A 344 28.67 -10.12 22.16
C GLU A 344 28.60 -11.60 22.58
N GLU A 345 28.26 -11.87 23.83
CA GLU A 345 28.16 -13.21 24.41
C GLU A 345 27.07 -14.08 23.78
N LYS A 346 26.11 -13.46 23.07
CA LYS A 346 25.04 -14.17 22.38
C LYS A 346 25.41 -14.62 20.98
N PHE A 347 26.54 -14.15 20.44
CA PHE A 347 27.02 -14.61 19.15
C PHE A 347 27.60 -16.01 19.31
N VAL A 348 27.12 -16.94 18.48
CA VAL A 348 27.64 -18.32 18.42
C VAL A 348 27.83 -18.75 16.96
N PRO A 349 28.77 -19.67 16.66
CA PRO A 349 29.10 -20.05 15.28
C PRO A 349 27.94 -20.56 14.43
N SER A 350 26.89 -21.11 15.07
CA SER A 350 25.70 -21.67 14.40
C SER A 350 24.64 -20.63 14.02
N ILE A 351 24.78 -19.36 14.39
CA ILE A 351 23.79 -18.33 14.04
C ILE A 351 23.73 -18.13 12.52
N ARG A 352 22.51 -18.07 12.01
CA ARG A 352 22.17 -17.82 10.61
C ARG A 352 21.72 -16.39 10.36
N ARG A 353 21.00 -15.77 11.30
CA ARG A 353 20.48 -14.40 11.14
C ARG A 353 20.60 -13.62 12.44
N VAL A 354 20.90 -12.34 12.33
CA VAL A 354 20.98 -11.42 13.47
C VAL A 354 20.14 -10.20 13.16
N SER A 355 19.23 -9.86 14.08
CA SER A 355 18.47 -8.62 14.03
C SER A 355 18.65 -7.83 15.32
N LEU A 356 19.33 -6.71 15.19
CA LEU A 356 19.56 -5.70 16.22
C LEU A 356 18.95 -4.35 15.83
N MET A 357 18.01 -4.35 14.87
CA MET A 357 17.38 -3.14 14.35
C MET A 357 16.52 -2.41 15.39
N ASN A 358 16.31 -1.11 15.18
CA ASN A 358 15.50 -0.22 16.03
C ASN A 358 15.89 -0.25 17.51
N ASN A 359 17.21 -0.26 17.79
CA ASN A 359 17.76 -0.12 19.12
C ASN A 359 18.45 1.26 19.28
N LYS A 360 19.20 1.43 20.37
CA LYS A 360 19.98 2.65 20.65
C LYS A 360 21.47 2.34 20.69
N LEU A 361 21.93 1.44 19.82
CA LEU A 361 23.35 1.13 19.70
C LEU A 361 24.09 2.36 19.16
N ASN A 362 25.21 2.69 19.78
CA ASN A 362 26.10 3.77 19.37
C ASN A 362 27.45 3.24 18.88
N ARG A 363 27.82 2.01 19.24
CA ARG A 363 29.07 1.34 18.86
C ARG A 363 28.84 -0.15 18.62
N LEU A 364 29.71 -0.73 17.80
CA LEU A 364 29.84 -2.17 17.58
C LEU A 364 31.22 -2.61 18.11
N PRO A 365 31.37 -3.88 18.54
CA PRO A 365 32.68 -4.41 18.92
C PRO A 365 33.59 -4.55 17.70
N ASP A 366 34.90 -4.54 17.92
CA ASP A 366 35.89 -4.70 16.84
C ASP A 366 35.74 -6.04 16.11
N GLN A 367 35.38 -7.09 16.85
CA GLN A 367 35.14 -8.43 16.31
C GLN A 367 34.18 -9.19 17.24
N VAL A 368 33.52 -10.22 16.70
CA VAL A 368 32.78 -11.22 17.47
C VAL A 368 33.23 -12.63 17.07
N VAL A 369 32.79 -13.67 17.78
CA VAL A 369 33.05 -15.06 17.36
C VAL A 369 32.62 -15.26 15.90
N LYS A 370 33.43 -16.01 15.14
CA LYS A 370 33.20 -16.20 13.70
C LYS A 370 31.91 -16.98 13.45
N CYS A 371 30.90 -16.33 12.89
CA CYS A 371 29.62 -16.93 12.50
C CYS A 371 29.65 -17.25 11.00
N VAL A 372 30.30 -18.36 10.65
CA VAL A 372 30.51 -18.79 9.26
C VAL A 372 29.21 -19.02 8.47
N GLY A 373 28.09 -19.21 9.18
CA GLY A 373 26.79 -19.50 8.61
C GLY A 373 25.84 -18.31 8.51
N LEU A 374 26.24 -17.12 8.96
CA LEU A 374 25.36 -15.96 9.09
C LEU A 374 25.10 -15.34 7.71
N SER A 375 23.83 -15.29 7.30
CA SER A 375 23.36 -14.79 6.01
C SER A 375 22.68 -13.41 6.09
N ALA A 376 22.09 -13.03 7.22
CA ALA A 376 21.44 -11.72 7.38
C ALA A 376 21.87 -11.01 8.65
N LEU A 377 22.22 -9.73 8.49
CA LEU A 377 22.55 -8.80 9.57
C LEU A 377 21.73 -7.51 9.40
N LEU A 378 20.77 -7.33 10.31
CA LEU A 378 19.84 -6.20 10.33
C LEU A 378 20.19 -5.25 11.49
N LEU A 379 20.70 -4.07 11.15
CA LEU A 379 21.18 -3.05 12.10
C LEU A 379 20.47 -1.69 11.93
N GLN A 380 19.48 -1.61 11.03
CA GLN A 380 18.78 -0.37 10.71
C GLN A 380 18.08 0.26 11.92
N GLY A 381 17.90 1.57 11.91
CA GLY A 381 17.23 2.31 12.98
C GLY A 381 18.05 2.49 14.27
N ASN A 382 19.35 2.14 14.25
CA ASN A 382 20.30 2.52 15.30
C ASN A 382 20.88 3.91 15.00
N PHE A 383 20.07 4.95 15.26
CA PHE A 383 20.36 6.34 14.83
C PHE A 383 21.64 6.97 15.40
N HIS A 384 22.28 6.36 16.40
CA HIS A 384 23.52 6.83 17.00
C HIS A 384 24.74 5.99 16.60
N LEU A 385 24.58 4.98 15.75
CA LEU A 385 25.69 4.16 15.28
C LEU A 385 26.47 4.91 14.20
N GLU A 386 27.72 5.27 14.51
CA GLU A 386 28.56 6.15 13.67
C GLU A 386 29.68 5.41 12.93
N GLU A 387 30.07 4.24 13.40
CA GLU A 387 31.21 3.47 12.87
C GLU A 387 30.86 2.00 12.70
N LEU A 388 31.43 1.39 11.65
CA LEU A 388 31.37 -0.05 11.39
C LEU A 388 32.80 -0.60 11.39
N PRO A 389 33.24 -1.28 12.47
CA PRO A 389 34.61 -1.76 12.61
C PRO A 389 35.03 -2.75 11.52
N GLU A 390 36.31 -2.74 11.14
CA GLU A 390 36.85 -3.59 10.08
C GLU A 390 36.71 -5.08 10.39
N GLY A 391 37.07 -5.50 11.61
CA GLY A 391 37.01 -6.89 12.06
C GLY A 391 35.59 -7.45 12.20
N PHE A 392 34.59 -6.58 12.40
CA PHE A 392 33.22 -6.99 12.68
C PHE A 392 32.59 -7.70 11.48
N LEU A 393 32.76 -7.16 10.27
CA LEU A 393 32.26 -7.81 9.05
C LEU A 393 33.01 -9.10 8.71
N LEU A 394 34.30 -9.19 9.05
CA LEU A 394 35.12 -10.39 8.82
C LEU A 394 34.64 -11.60 9.64
N SER A 395 33.85 -11.38 10.70
CA SER A 395 33.19 -12.45 11.44
C SER A 395 32.06 -13.14 10.65
N PHE A 396 31.60 -12.58 9.52
CA PHE A 396 30.41 -13.01 8.77
C PHE A 396 30.70 -13.30 7.28
N PRO A 397 31.57 -14.27 6.93
CA PRO A 397 32.00 -14.50 5.54
C PRO A 397 30.88 -14.95 4.58
N ALA A 398 29.76 -15.46 5.10
CA ALA A 398 28.63 -15.92 4.29
C ALA A 398 27.48 -14.89 4.19
N LEU A 399 27.73 -13.64 4.60
CA LEU A 399 26.69 -12.62 4.68
C LEU A 399 26.08 -12.33 3.31
N ARG A 400 24.74 -12.40 3.22
CA ARG A 400 23.95 -12.12 2.02
C ARG A 400 23.19 -10.79 2.13
N ILE A 401 22.78 -10.41 3.33
CA ILE A 401 22.00 -9.19 3.58
C ILE A 401 22.69 -8.37 4.66
N LEU A 402 23.02 -7.12 4.33
CA LEU A 402 23.46 -6.11 5.27
C LEU A 402 22.53 -4.90 5.17
N ASN A 403 21.80 -4.59 6.24
CA ASN A 403 20.98 -3.39 6.34
C ASN A 403 21.45 -2.48 7.47
N LEU A 404 21.89 -1.28 7.11
CA LEU A 404 22.36 -0.23 8.03
C LEU A 404 21.50 1.05 7.93
N SER A 405 20.29 0.94 7.39
CA SER A 405 19.43 2.10 7.11
C SER A 405 19.16 2.95 8.35
N GLY A 406 19.12 4.28 8.21
CA GLY A 406 18.85 5.20 9.31
C GLY A 406 19.90 5.18 10.42
N THR A 407 21.13 4.77 10.12
CA THR A 407 22.30 4.93 11.02
C THR A 407 23.05 6.22 10.68
N ARG A 408 24.03 6.60 11.51
CA ARG A 408 24.91 7.76 11.29
C ARG A 408 26.29 7.35 10.77
N ILE A 409 26.39 6.17 10.17
CA ILE A 409 27.66 5.65 9.68
C ILE A 409 28.29 6.63 8.69
N GLY A 410 29.51 7.09 9.01
CA GLY A 410 30.26 8.04 8.18
C GLY A 410 31.04 7.38 7.03
N SER A 411 31.46 6.13 7.23
CA SER A 411 32.25 5.34 6.29
C SER A 411 31.98 3.85 6.46
N LEU A 412 32.16 3.09 5.37
CA LEU A 412 32.13 1.62 5.40
C LEU A 412 33.57 1.10 5.35
N PRO A 413 33.92 0.06 6.12
CA PRO A 413 35.28 -0.46 6.16
C PRO A 413 35.65 -1.16 4.84
N PRO A 414 36.94 -1.21 4.46
CA PRO A 414 37.40 -1.94 3.28
C PRO A 414 37.02 -3.42 3.29
N SER A 415 36.91 -4.04 4.48
CA SER A 415 36.48 -5.43 4.66
C SER A 415 35.10 -5.76 4.08
N LEU A 416 34.30 -4.75 3.70
CA LEU A 416 33.09 -4.94 2.90
C LEU A 416 33.38 -5.73 1.60
N SER A 417 34.55 -5.55 0.98
CA SER A 417 34.94 -6.26 -0.24
C SER A 417 35.10 -7.77 -0.07
N GLU A 418 35.27 -8.24 1.16
CA GLU A 418 35.45 -9.67 1.48
C GLU A 418 34.11 -10.43 1.55
N LEU A 419 32.98 -9.71 1.51
CA LEU A 419 31.64 -10.30 1.60
C LEU A 419 31.15 -10.82 0.24
N HIS A 420 31.84 -11.80 -0.33
CA HIS A 420 31.56 -12.31 -1.69
C HIS A 420 30.15 -12.91 -1.87
N GLU A 421 29.48 -13.29 -0.79
CA GLU A 421 28.10 -13.80 -0.81
C GLU A 421 27.03 -12.70 -0.74
N LEU A 422 27.42 -11.42 -0.59
CA LEU A 422 26.50 -10.32 -0.39
C LEU A 422 25.58 -10.14 -1.61
N ARG A 423 24.27 -10.16 -1.36
CA ARG A 423 23.20 -9.99 -2.36
C ARG A 423 22.43 -8.70 -2.16
N SER A 424 22.34 -8.18 -0.93
CA SER A 424 21.62 -6.95 -0.61
C SER A 424 22.43 -6.09 0.33
N LEU A 425 22.76 -4.87 -0.12
CA LEU A 425 23.39 -3.83 0.68
C LEU A 425 22.43 -2.63 0.74
N ILE A 426 21.89 -2.37 1.93
CA ILE A 426 20.86 -1.34 2.15
C ILE A 426 21.37 -0.30 3.13
N LEU A 427 21.51 0.93 2.64
CA LEU A 427 22.14 2.07 3.32
C LEU A 427 21.23 3.32 3.29
N ARG A 428 19.91 3.11 3.25
CA ARG A 428 18.92 4.19 3.18
C ARG A 428 19.11 5.16 4.33
N GLU A 429 19.03 6.46 4.07
CA GLU A 429 19.06 7.49 5.11
C GLU A 429 20.34 7.47 5.97
N CYS A 430 21.44 6.91 5.46
CA CYS A 430 22.78 7.08 6.05
C CYS A 430 23.35 8.45 5.67
N TYR A 431 22.77 9.52 6.20
CA TYR A 431 23.07 10.91 5.80
C TYR A 431 24.54 11.32 6.01
N CYS A 432 25.28 10.64 6.89
CA CYS A 432 26.70 10.91 7.15
C CYS A 432 27.64 10.23 6.14
N LEU A 433 27.16 9.26 5.37
CA LEU A 433 27.97 8.46 4.45
C LEU A 433 28.31 9.28 3.20
N LYS A 434 29.60 9.55 3.00
CA LYS A 434 30.11 10.40 1.89
C LYS A 434 30.76 9.61 0.75
N GLU A 435 31.18 8.39 1.04
CA GLU A 435 31.83 7.51 0.07
C GLU A 435 31.50 6.05 0.39
N VAL A 436 31.58 5.21 -0.64
CA VAL A 436 31.39 3.77 -0.53
C VAL A 436 32.69 3.12 -1.04
N PRO A 437 33.27 2.15 -0.31
CA PRO A 437 34.45 1.44 -0.76
C PRO A 437 34.17 0.68 -2.07
N SER A 438 35.23 0.23 -2.74
CA SER A 438 35.10 -0.50 -4.00
C SER A 438 34.20 -1.72 -3.84
N LEU A 439 33.18 -1.83 -4.69
CA LEU A 439 32.22 -2.94 -4.70
C LEU A 439 32.60 -4.04 -5.71
N ARG A 440 33.74 -3.90 -6.40
CA ARG A 440 34.14 -4.76 -7.54
C ARG A 440 34.04 -6.27 -7.26
N SER A 441 34.37 -6.70 -6.04
CA SER A 441 34.36 -8.11 -5.65
C SER A 441 32.96 -8.67 -5.34
N LEU A 442 31.95 -7.82 -5.17
CA LEU A 442 30.60 -8.19 -4.74
C LEU A 442 29.71 -8.61 -5.92
N THR A 443 30.22 -9.51 -6.77
CA THR A 443 29.59 -9.87 -8.06
C THR A 443 28.20 -10.52 -7.93
N LYS A 444 27.82 -11.00 -6.73
CA LYS A 444 26.49 -11.53 -6.39
C LYS A 444 25.50 -10.46 -5.92
N LEU A 445 25.91 -9.20 -5.80
CA LEU A 445 25.03 -8.12 -5.34
C LEU A 445 23.87 -7.91 -6.31
N GLN A 446 22.65 -7.95 -5.80
CA GLN A 446 21.39 -7.80 -6.53
C GLN A 446 20.68 -6.49 -6.18
N VAL A 447 20.84 -6.02 -4.95
CA VAL A 447 20.22 -4.80 -4.44
C VAL A 447 21.32 -3.92 -3.85
N LEU A 448 21.46 -2.72 -4.40
CA LEU A 448 22.25 -1.64 -3.83
C LEU A 448 21.35 -0.44 -3.61
N ASP A 449 21.10 -0.13 -2.34
CA ASP A 449 20.22 0.96 -1.95
C ASP A 449 20.99 2.02 -1.17
N LEU A 450 21.20 3.16 -1.82
CA LEU A 450 21.92 4.33 -1.35
C LEU A 450 20.98 5.54 -1.23
N CYS A 451 19.67 5.29 -1.13
CA CYS A 451 18.67 6.35 -1.01
C CYS A 451 19.02 7.29 0.15
N ALA A 452 18.95 8.60 -0.09
CA ALA A 452 19.18 9.64 0.93
C ALA A 452 20.54 9.54 1.65
N THR A 453 21.59 9.12 0.93
CA THR A 453 23.00 9.23 1.37
C THR A 453 23.63 10.52 0.87
N SER A 454 24.79 10.90 1.44
CA SER A 454 25.55 12.10 1.06
C SER A 454 26.73 11.79 0.14
N ILE A 455 26.65 10.70 -0.63
CA ILE A 455 27.71 10.31 -1.56
C ILE A 455 27.91 11.36 -2.64
N LYS A 456 29.17 11.59 -3.02
CA LYS A 456 29.53 12.56 -4.07
C LYS A 456 29.77 11.94 -5.43
N GLU A 457 30.28 10.71 -5.44
CA GLU A 457 30.61 9.96 -6.64
C GLU A 457 29.92 8.60 -6.60
N SER A 458 29.63 8.03 -7.76
CA SER A 458 29.19 6.64 -7.85
C SER A 458 30.22 5.68 -7.24
N PRO A 459 29.81 4.59 -6.56
CA PRO A 459 30.73 3.63 -5.99
C PRO A 459 31.71 3.05 -7.04
N ARG A 460 32.98 2.94 -6.67
CA ARG A 460 33.99 2.31 -7.54
C ARG A 460 33.68 0.82 -7.71
N GLY A 461 33.96 0.26 -8.88
CA GLY A 461 33.73 -1.17 -9.15
C GLY A 461 32.28 -1.54 -9.45
N LEU A 462 31.38 -0.55 -9.59
CA LEU A 462 29.99 -0.76 -9.95
C LEU A 462 29.86 -1.50 -11.30
N GLU A 463 30.81 -1.29 -12.22
CA GLU A 463 30.86 -1.94 -13.53
C GLU A 463 31.01 -3.47 -13.47
N ALA A 464 31.44 -4.04 -12.32
CA ALA A 464 31.59 -5.48 -12.13
C ALA A 464 30.31 -6.17 -11.62
N LEU A 465 29.26 -5.40 -11.26
CA LEU A 465 28.06 -5.92 -10.60
C LEU A 465 27.02 -6.45 -11.60
N ASN A 466 27.38 -7.50 -12.32
CA ASN A 466 26.54 -8.11 -13.36
C ASN A 466 25.22 -8.71 -12.85
N SER A 467 25.12 -8.99 -11.54
CA SER A 467 23.91 -9.51 -10.90
C SER A 467 22.98 -8.42 -10.37
N LEU A 468 23.38 -7.14 -10.44
CA LEU A 468 22.64 -6.03 -9.85
C LEU A 468 21.31 -5.85 -10.57
N ARG A 469 20.20 -5.91 -9.82
CA ARG A 469 18.84 -5.77 -10.33
C ARG A 469 18.19 -4.46 -9.91
N LEU A 470 18.54 -3.94 -8.73
CA LEU A 470 18.03 -2.68 -8.20
C LEU A 470 19.19 -1.79 -7.76
N LEU A 471 19.24 -0.60 -8.34
CA LEU A 471 20.11 0.50 -7.93
C LEU A 471 19.24 1.70 -7.54
N ASP A 472 19.21 2.02 -6.25
CA ASP A 472 18.52 3.19 -5.72
C ASP A 472 19.55 4.22 -5.27
N LEU A 473 19.58 5.35 -5.97
CA LEU A 473 20.37 6.55 -5.70
C LEU A 473 19.43 7.75 -5.50
N SER A 474 18.15 7.51 -5.19
CA SER A 474 17.18 8.58 -4.97
C SER A 474 17.59 9.44 -3.77
N ARG A 475 17.29 10.74 -3.83
CA ARG A 475 17.64 11.73 -2.79
C ARG A 475 19.13 11.82 -2.44
N THR A 476 20.02 11.37 -3.33
CA THR A 476 21.46 11.63 -3.24
C THR A 476 21.75 13.08 -3.68
N HIS A 477 21.49 14.02 -2.78
CA HIS A 477 21.55 15.46 -3.06
C HIS A 477 22.96 16.01 -3.31
N HIS A 478 24.00 15.17 -3.15
CA HIS A 478 25.40 15.53 -3.38
C HIS A 478 26.07 14.72 -4.49
N LEU A 479 25.35 13.83 -5.18
CA LEU A 479 25.91 13.00 -6.25
C LEU A 479 26.24 13.87 -7.47
N GLU A 480 27.52 14.09 -7.73
CA GLU A 480 28.03 14.97 -8.78
C GLU A 480 28.49 14.20 -10.03
N SER A 481 28.95 12.96 -9.87
CA SER A 481 29.62 12.21 -10.94
C SER A 481 29.21 10.74 -11.02
N ILE A 482 28.92 10.29 -12.24
CA ILE A 482 28.81 8.88 -12.64
C ILE A 482 29.68 8.70 -13.89
N PRO A 483 30.82 8.00 -13.80
CA PRO A 483 31.69 7.79 -14.95
C PRO A 483 31.02 7.05 -16.11
N ALA A 484 31.36 7.45 -17.33
CA ALA A 484 30.93 6.81 -18.56
C ALA A 484 31.35 5.33 -18.63
N GLY A 485 30.53 4.51 -19.26
CA GLY A 485 30.80 3.09 -19.49
C GLY A 485 30.47 2.17 -18.31
N ILE A 486 30.07 2.69 -17.14
CA ILE A 486 29.65 1.87 -16.00
C ILE A 486 28.26 1.27 -16.25
N ILE A 487 27.30 2.11 -16.64
CA ILE A 487 25.89 1.76 -16.71
C ILE A 487 25.61 0.61 -17.71
N PRO A 488 26.21 0.57 -18.91
CA PRO A 488 25.97 -0.51 -19.87
C PRO A 488 26.41 -1.89 -19.37
N GLN A 489 27.34 -1.96 -18.40
CA GLN A 489 27.81 -3.22 -17.83
C GLN A 489 26.79 -3.84 -16.86
N LEU A 490 25.84 -3.05 -16.34
CA LEU A 490 24.79 -3.49 -15.41
C LEU A 490 23.67 -4.25 -16.15
N SER A 491 24.02 -5.29 -16.89
CA SER A 491 23.13 -6.01 -17.82
C SER A 491 21.90 -6.66 -17.17
N SER A 492 21.93 -6.90 -15.85
CA SER A 492 20.80 -7.42 -15.06
C SER A 492 19.90 -6.34 -14.45
N LEU A 493 20.22 -5.05 -14.63
CA LEU A 493 19.53 -3.97 -13.94
C LEU A 493 18.07 -3.85 -14.42
N GLU A 494 17.15 -3.90 -13.46
CA GLU A 494 15.71 -3.84 -13.70
C GLU A 494 15.08 -2.55 -13.15
N VAL A 495 15.68 -1.98 -12.11
CA VAL A 495 15.23 -0.75 -11.44
C VAL A 495 16.43 0.19 -11.27
N LEU A 496 16.32 1.39 -11.84
CA LEU A 496 17.21 2.51 -11.58
C LEU A 496 16.38 3.69 -11.06
N ASP A 497 16.53 4.00 -9.77
CA ASP A 497 15.86 5.15 -9.17
C ASP A 497 16.90 6.20 -8.76
N MET A 498 16.78 7.39 -9.34
CA MET A 498 17.57 8.58 -9.04
C MET A 498 16.65 9.78 -8.80
N THR A 499 15.43 9.53 -8.32
CA THR A 499 14.46 10.57 -7.99
C THR A 499 15.09 11.57 -7.01
N LEU A 500 15.09 12.86 -7.32
CA LEU A 500 15.68 13.91 -6.48
C LEU A 500 17.20 13.77 -6.23
N SER A 501 17.93 13.01 -7.05
CA SER A 501 19.40 13.06 -7.06
C SER A 501 19.91 14.41 -7.58
N HIS A 502 21.14 14.76 -7.22
CA HIS A 502 21.82 15.92 -7.79
C HIS A 502 22.36 15.67 -9.20
N PHE A 503 22.69 14.43 -9.56
CA PHE A 503 23.18 14.07 -10.89
C PHE A 503 22.13 14.32 -11.97
N HIS A 504 22.55 14.93 -13.09
CA HIS A 504 21.69 15.16 -14.25
C HIS A 504 22.23 14.42 -15.47
N TRP A 505 21.39 13.61 -16.07
CA TRP A 505 21.70 12.87 -17.29
C TRP A 505 21.67 13.80 -18.50
N GLY A 506 22.62 13.64 -19.41
CA GLY A 506 22.64 14.32 -20.70
C GLY A 506 22.83 13.35 -21.85
N VAL A 507 22.75 13.89 -23.06
CA VAL A 507 23.06 13.21 -24.32
C VAL A 507 24.57 13.33 -24.58
N GLN A 508 25.13 12.39 -25.35
CA GLN A 508 26.53 12.48 -25.77
C GLN A 508 26.86 13.87 -26.37
N GLY A 509 27.93 14.49 -25.89
CA GLY A 509 28.35 15.85 -26.30
C GLY A 509 27.70 17.00 -25.52
N GLN A 510 26.73 16.72 -24.64
CA GLN A 510 26.12 17.70 -23.74
C GLN A 510 26.52 17.51 -22.26
N THR A 511 27.10 16.37 -21.92
CA THR A 511 27.64 16.07 -20.59
C THR A 511 29.10 16.50 -20.47
N GLN A 512 29.59 16.63 -19.24
CA GLN A 512 31.03 16.76 -19.00
C GLN A 512 31.75 15.52 -19.54
N GLU A 513 32.95 15.71 -20.08
CA GLU A 513 33.75 14.62 -20.65
C GLU A 513 33.96 13.51 -19.60
N GLY A 514 33.66 12.27 -19.99
CA GLY A 514 33.78 11.10 -19.11
C GLY A 514 32.59 10.82 -18.18
N GLN A 515 31.45 11.52 -18.31
CA GLN A 515 30.20 11.23 -17.57
C GLN A 515 29.24 10.31 -18.34
N ALA A 516 28.49 9.49 -17.62
CA ALA A 516 27.46 8.60 -18.17
C ALA A 516 26.32 9.37 -18.84
N THR A 517 25.79 8.79 -19.92
CA THR A 517 24.79 9.44 -20.78
C THR A 517 23.49 8.64 -20.88
N LEU A 518 22.45 9.25 -21.44
CA LEU A 518 21.17 8.58 -21.68
C LEU A 518 21.29 7.37 -22.63
N GLU A 519 22.21 7.41 -23.59
CA GLU A 519 22.47 6.30 -24.51
C GLU A 519 22.93 5.04 -23.77
N GLU A 520 23.67 5.21 -22.67
CA GLU A 520 24.09 4.10 -21.84
C GLU A 520 22.92 3.41 -21.14
N ILE A 521 21.90 4.17 -20.71
CA ILE A 521 20.66 3.61 -20.14
C ILE A 521 19.90 2.82 -21.21
N ALA A 522 19.87 3.29 -22.46
CA ALA A 522 19.16 2.62 -23.55
C ALA A 522 19.69 1.18 -23.81
N CYS A 523 20.98 0.93 -23.51
CA CYS A 523 21.62 -0.38 -23.59
C CYS A 523 21.07 -1.41 -22.57
N LEU A 524 20.43 -0.95 -21.49
CA LEU A 524 19.89 -1.81 -20.43
C LEU A 524 18.62 -2.53 -20.90
N ARG A 525 18.76 -3.76 -21.37
CA ARG A 525 17.64 -4.54 -21.96
C ARG A 525 16.61 -5.03 -20.95
N ARG A 526 16.99 -5.14 -19.67
CA ARG A 526 16.11 -5.63 -18.58
C ARG A 526 15.48 -4.51 -17.76
N LEU A 527 15.87 -3.25 -18.01
CA LEU A 527 15.37 -2.11 -17.28
C LEU A 527 13.86 -2.00 -17.46
N SER A 528 13.14 -1.91 -16.34
CA SER A 528 11.68 -1.91 -16.27
C SER A 528 11.12 -0.71 -15.52
N VAL A 529 11.89 -0.18 -14.56
CA VAL A 529 11.57 1.02 -13.78
C VAL A 529 12.73 1.99 -13.87
N LEU A 530 12.44 3.22 -14.29
CA LEU A 530 13.43 4.28 -14.38
C LEU A 530 12.92 5.56 -13.75
N SER A 531 13.70 6.19 -12.87
CA SER A 531 13.43 7.56 -12.43
C SER A 531 14.70 8.38 -12.46
N ILE A 532 14.77 9.42 -13.29
CA ILE A 532 15.99 10.21 -13.50
C ILE A 532 15.70 11.68 -13.79
N ARG A 533 16.71 12.52 -13.53
CA ARG A 533 16.77 13.91 -14.00
C ARG A 533 17.57 14.04 -15.27
N VAL A 534 17.08 14.84 -16.21
CA VAL A 534 17.73 15.10 -17.50
C VAL A 534 17.96 16.59 -17.66
N VAL A 535 19.15 16.99 -18.13
CA VAL A 535 19.56 18.40 -18.25
C VAL A 535 18.62 19.20 -19.15
N CYS A 536 18.33 18.68 -20.35
CA CYS A 536 17.49 19.32 -21.35
C CYS A 536 16.67 18.27 -22.11
N VAL A 537 15.77 18.69 -22.99
CA VAL A 537 15.01 17.75 -23.82
C VAL A 537 15.99 17.06 -24.77
N PRO A 538 16.18 15.73 -24.67
CA PRO A 538 17.16 15.04 -25.49
C PRO A 538 16.67 14.94 -26.94
N TYR A 539 17.53 15.31 -27.90
CA TYR A 539 17.32 15.04 -29.32
C TYR A 539 17.72 13.60 -29.62
N LEU A 540 16.81 12.66 -29.36
CA LEU A 540 17.02 11.26 -29.71
C LEU A 540 16.41 10.99 -31.08
N SER A 541 17.18 10.34 -31.96
CA SER A 541 16.63 9.81 -33.20
C SER A 541 15.51 8.81 -32.88
N PRO A 542 14.47 8.68 -33.71
CA PRO A 542 13.37 7.73 -33.49
C PRO A 542 13.83 6.27 -33.33
N GLU A 543 14.99 5.92 -33.88
CA GLU A 543 15.61 4.60 -33.75
C GLU A 543 16.10 4.32 -32.30
N HIS A 544 16.37 5.37 -31.52
CA HIS A 544 16.92 5.31 -30.17
C HIS A 544 15.86 5.47 -29.06
N SER A 545 14.56 5.60 -29.39
CA SER A 545 13.48 5.79 -28.39
C SER A 545 12.76 4.50 -27.96
N SER A 546 13.01 3.37 -28.65
CA SER A 546 12.33 2.08 -28.40
C SER A 546 12.51 1.54 -26.97
N TRP A 547 13.55 1.97 -26.25
CA TRP A 547 13.79 1.52 -24.90
C TRP A 547 12.75 2.03 -23.89
N ILE A 548 12.17 3.22 -24.11
CA ILE A 548 11.12 3.79 -23.24
C ILE A 548 9.84 2.96 -23.33
N GLU A 549 9.50 2.45 -24.51
CA GLU A 549 8.31 1.63 -24.73
C GLU A 549 8.32 0.37 -23.85
N ARG A 550 9.51 -0.20 -23.62
CA ARG A 550 9.73 -1.40 -22.79
C ARG A 550 9.53 -1.14 -21.29
N LEU A 551 9.66 0.10 -20.83
CA LEU A 551 9.59 0.43 -19.40
C LEU A 551 8.18 0.24 -18.85
N LYS A 552 8.03 -0.51 -17.77
CA LYS A 552 6.74 -0.62 -17.08
C LYS A 552 6.38 0.66 -16.34
N LYS A 553 7.38 1.34 -15.77
CA LYS A 553 7.23 2.60 -15.04
C LYS A 553 8.38 3.53 -15.39
N PHE A 554 8.11 4.81 -15.60
CA PHE A 554 9.17 5.81 -15.64
C PHE A 554 8.76 7.18 -15.08
N GLN A 555 9.75 7.91 -14.56
CA GLN A 555 9.62 9.31 -14.19
C GLN A 555 10.83 10.08 -14.71
N LEU A 556 10.59 11.01 -15.63
CA LEU A 556 11.64 11.83 -16.23
C LEU A 556 11.45 13.27 -15.80
N PHE A 557 12.45 13.83 -15.13
CA PHE A 557 12.48 15.20 -14.65
C PHE A 557 13.45 16.01 -15.50
N ILE A 558 12.93 16.74 -16.48
CA ILE A 558 13.70 17.44 -17.51
C ILE A 558 13.82 18.93 -17.16
N GLY A 559 15.05 19.38 -16.94
CA GLY A 559 15.37 20.76 -16.61
C GLY A 559 15.75 20.98 -15.13
N PRO A 560 16.37 22.13 -14.82
CA PRO A 560 17.10 22.35 -13.57
C PRO A 560 16.23 22.39 -12.31
N THR A 561 14.94 22.67 -12.48
CA THR A 561 13.98 22.82 -11.37
C THR A 561 12.85 21.79 -11.45
N ALA A 562 12.99 20.78 -12.32
CA ALA A 562 11.96 19.80 -12.58
C ALA A 562 11.66 18.95 -11.35
N ASN A 563 10.56 19.29 -10.70
CA ASN A 563 9.96 18.57 -9.59
C ASN A 563 8.45 18.74 -9.68
N SER A 564 7.69 17.72 -9.28
CA SER A 564 6.23 17.77 -9.30
C SER A 564 5.67 16.85 -8.22
N LEU A 565 4.52 17.22 -7.66
CA LEU A 565 3.81 16.40 -6.68
C LEU A 565 3.26 15.13 -7.34
N PRO A 566 3.23 13.98 -6.64
CA PRO A 566 2.65 12.76 -7.19
C PRO A 566 1.19 12.94 -7.64
N THR A 567 0.78 12.24 -8.68
CA THR A 567 -0.58 12.22 -9.24
C THR A 567 -1.04 10.78 -9.43
N ARG A 568 -2.35 10.57 -9.63
CA ARG A 568 -2.92 9.24 -9.87
C ARG A 568 -2.40 8.57 -11.15
N HIS A 569 -1.81 9.36 -12.06
CA HIS A 569 -1.24 8.88 -13.32
C HIS A 569 0.30 8.72 -13.27
N ASP A 570 0.78 8.45 -12.05
CA ASP A 570 2.07 7.89 -11.56
C ASP A 570 3.11 7.37 -12.55
N LYS A 571 2.56 6.49 -13.38
CA LYS A 571 3.27 5.30 -13.84
C LYS A 571 4.27 5.67 -14.91
N ARG A 572 3.91 6.58 -15.81
CA ARG A 572 4.76 7.04 -16.89
C ARG A 572 4.66 8.56 -16.95
N ARG A 573 5.53 9.22 -16.20
CA ARG A 573 5.49 10.67 -15.99
C ARG A 573 6.66 11.36 -16.66
N VAL A 574 6.38 12.50 -17.27
CA VAL A 574 7.39 13.49 -17.67
C VAL A 574 7.09 14.82 -16.99
N THR A 575 8.09 15.41 -16.35
CA THR A 575 8.03 16.76 -15.79
C THR A 575 9.09 17.60 -16.49
N ILE A 576 8.69 18.66 -17.16
CA ILE A 576 9.59 19.62 -17.81
C ILE A 576 9.53 20.90 -17.00
N SER A 577 10.67 21.50 -16.65
CA SER A 577 10.65 22.76 -15.91
C SER A 577 11.79 23.71 -16.24
N SER A 578 11.47 25.00 -16.36
CA SER A 578 12.42 26.10 -16.61
C SER A 578 13.30 25.88 -17.85
N LEU A 579 12.69 25.48 -18.96
CA LEU A 579 13.35 25.25 -20.26
C LEU A 579 12.63 25.96 -21.40
N ASN A 580 13.40 26.31 -22.44
CA ASN A 580 12.84 26.65 -23.75
C ASN A 580 12.42 25.37 -24.46
N VAL A 581 11.15 25.25 -24.83
CA VAL A 581 10.63 24.09 -25.58
C VAL A 581 10.34 24.40 -27.04
N SER A 582 10.66 25.61 -27.54
CA SER A 582 10.33 26.02 -28.92
C SER A 582 10.88 25.10 -30.01
N GLU A 583 12.10 24.58 -29.81
CA GLU A 583 12.78 23.68 -30.75
C GLU A 583 12.71 22.21 -30.32
N ALA A 584 11.98 21.91 -29.23
CA ALA A 584 11.94 20.59 -28.63
C ALA A 584 10.83 19.73 -29.25
N PHE A 585 11.21 18.70 -30.02
CA PHE A 585 10.24 17.66 -30.40
C PHE A 585 10.09 16.63 -29.28
N ILE A 586 9.01 16.75 -28.50
CA ILE A 586 8.68 15.82 -27.39
C ILE A 586 7.65 14.75 -27.77
N GLY A 587 7.24 14.68 -29.05
CA GLY A 587 6.15 13.79 -29.50
C GLY A 587 6.39 12.31 -29.16
N TRP A 588 7.63 11.85 -29.26
CA TRP A 588 8.02 10.48 -28.92
C TRP A 588 7.92 10.18 -27.40
N PHE A 589 8.14 11.17 -26.53
CA PHE A 589 7.86 11.03 -25.09
C PHE A 589 6.36 10.96 -24.84
N LEU A 590 5.60 11.87 -25.45
CA LEU A 590 4.16 11.98 -25.27
C LEU A 590 3.42 10.71 -25.68
N ALA A 591 3.89 10.04 -26.73
CA ALA A 591 3.34 8.76 -27.18
C ALA A 591 3.34 7.67 -26.09
N ASN A 592 4.28 7.74 -25.16
CA ASN A 592 4.46 6.76 -24.09
C ASN A 592 4.12 7.27 -22.69
N THR A 593 3.67 8.51 -22.54
CA THR A 593 3.49 9.19 -21.26
C THR A 593 2.04 9.18 -20.82
N THR A 594 1.78 8.90 -19.54
CA THR A 594 0.43 8.98 -18.93
C THR A 594 0.18 10.30 -18.22
N SER A 595 1.23 10.98 -17.74
CA SER A 595 1.15 12.27 -17.05
C SER A 595 2.25 13.21 -17.51
N LEU A 596 1.88 14.38 -18.05
CA LEU A 596 2.82 15.45 -18.42
C LEU A 596 2.64 16.64 -17.48
N VAL A 597 3.75 17.14 -16.95
CA VAL A 597 3.82 18.36 -16.13
C VAL A 597 4.80 19.34 -16.80
N MET A 598 4.38 20.58 -17.02
CA MET A 598 5.21 21.65 -17.57
C MET A 598 5.18 22.86 -16.63
N ASN A 599 6.33 23.24 -16.06
CA ASN A 599 6.40 24.36 -15.10
C ASN A 599 7.40 25.42 -15.57
N HIS A 600 7.00 26.68 -15.62
CA HIS A 600 7.90 27.79 -15.98
C HIS A 600 8.59 27.61 -17.36
N CYS A 601 7.92 26.94 -18.30
CA CYS A 601 8.42 26.73 -19.67
C CYS A 601 8.06 27.93 -20.58
N TRP A 602 8.92 28.21 -21.57
CA TRP A 602 8.67 29.18 -22.65
C TRP A 602 8.85 28.54 -24.03
N GLY A 603 8.34 29.16 -25.09
CA GLY A 603 8.39 28.60 -26.45
C GLY A 603 7.35 27.50 -26.71
N LEU A 604 6.28 27.43 -25.92
CA LEU A 604 5.25 26.38 -26.07
C LEU A 604 4.46 26.52 -27.37
N ASN A 605 4.27 27.74 -27.89
CA ASN A 605 3.48 27.95 -29.11
C ASN A 605 4.16 27.24 -30.29
N GLU A 606 5.46 27.47 -30.45
CA GLU A 606 6.28 26.83 -31.47
C GLU A 606 6.33 25.31 -31.26
N MET A 607 6.45 24.85 -30.00
CA MET A 607 6.38 23.43 -29.67
C MET A 607 5.03 22.80 -30.08
N LEU A 608 3.91 23.48 -29.79
CA LEU A 608 2.57 23.01 -30.13
C LEU A 608 2.35 23.01 -31.64
N GLU A 609 2.82 24.04 -32.35
CA GLU A 609 2.80 24.08 -33.81
C GLU A 609 3.60 22.92 -34.41
N ASN A 610 4.82 22.68 -33.93
CA ASN A 610 5.65 21.55 -34.35
C ASN A 610 4.97 20.21 -34.04
N LEU A 611 4.36 20.05 -32.86
CA LEU A 611 3.59 18.85 -32.54
C LEU A 611 2.43 18.66 -33.51
N VAL A 612 1.68 19.70 -33.88
CA VAL A 612 0.54 19.58 -34.80
C VAL A 612 1.00 19.29 -36.23
N ILE A 613 2.10 19.91 -36.69
CA ILE A 613 2.64 19.75 -38.04
C ILE A 613 3.27 18.36 -38.21
N ASP A 614 4.05 17.91 -37.23
CA ASP A 614 4.84 16.68 -37.32
C ASP A 614 4.09 15.43 -36.80
N SER A 615 3.00 15.60 -36.03
CA SER A 615 2.24 14.45 -35.52
C SER A 615 1.31 13.86 -36.58
N THR A 616 1.59 12.61 -36.95
CA THR A 616 0.69 11.76 -37.75
C THR A 616 -0.27 10.93 -36.88
N SER A 617 -0.21 11.05 -35.55
CA SER A 617 -1.00 10.24 -34.60
C SER A 617 -1.35 10.98 -33.30
N SER A 618 -2.38 10.52 -32.59
CA SER A 618 -2.84 11.07 -31.30
C SER A 618 -2.09 10.46 -30.10
N PHE A 619 -1.88 11.24 -29.05
CA PHE A 619 -1.19 10.81 -27.81
C PHE A 619 -2.16 10.07 -26.87
N ASN A 620 -2.60 8.89 -27.30
CA ASN A 620 -3.66 8.12 -26.65
C ASN A 620 -3.36 7.67 -25.22
N MET A 621 -2.10 7.67 -24.79
CA MET A 621 -1.72 7.26 -23.44
C MET A 621 -1.89 8.38 -22.40
N LEU A 622 -1.90 9.65 -22.83
CA LEU A 622 -1.88 10.79 -21.91
C LEU A 622 -3.24 10.95 -21.23
N LYS A 623 -3.23 10.91 -19.90
CA LYS A 623 -4.43 11.03 -19.05
C LYS A 623 -4.41 12.27 -18.17
N SER A 624 -3.24 12.83 -17.87
CA SER A 624 -3.10 14.03 -17.05
C SER A 624 -2.14 15.03 -17.68
N LEU A 625 -2.59 16.29 -17.72
CA LEU A 625 -1.80 17.42 -18.19
C LEU A 625 -1.80 18.53 -17.14
N THR A 626 -0.62 18.92 -16.69
CA THR A 626 -0.41 20.07 -15.79
C THR A 626 0.46 21.11 -16.48
N VAL A 627 0.00 22.36 -16.49
CA VAL A 627 0.76 23.51 -17.01
C VAL A 627 0.79 24.61 -15.96
N GLU A 628 1.99 24.97 -15.49
CA GLU A 628 2.23 26.06 -14.54
C GLU A 628 3.11 27.17 -15.11
N SER A 629 2.71 28.42 -14.89
CA SER A 629 3.48 29.65 -15.16
C SER A 629 4.00 29.75 -16.60
N PHE A 630 3.12 30.20 -17.50
CA PHE A 630 3.39 30.27 -18.94
C PHE A 630 3.96 31.62 -19.38
N GLY A 631 5.12 31.60 -20.05
CA GLY A 631 5.74 32.78 -20.66
C GLY A 631 5.21 33.02 -22.07
N GLY A 632 4.32 34.01 -22.24
CA GLY A 632 3.76 34.39 -23.55
C GLY A 632 2.23 34.46 -23.55
N SER A 633 1.64 35.07 -24.56
CA SER A 633 0.22 34.86 -24.88
C SER A 633 0.18 33.67 -25.84
N ILE A 634 -0.71 32.71 -25.63
CA ILE A 634 -1.06 31.75 -26.68
C ILE A 634 -1.75 32.61 -27.73
N ARG A 635 -1.03 32.97 -28.80
CA ARG A 635 -1.63 33.74 -29.89
C ARG A 635 -2.17 32.72 -30.88
N PRO A 636 -3.40 32.89 -31.38
CA PRO A 636 -3.83 32.18 -32.56
C PRO A 636 -2.99 32.71 -33.74
N ALA A 637 -1.80 32.14 -33.94
CA ALA A 637 -1.19 32.16 -35.25
C ALA A 637 -2.15 31.33 -36.12
N GLY A 638 -2.70 31.93 -37.17
CA GLY A 638 -3.70 31.30 -38.03
C GLY A 638 -3.15 30.13 -38.85
N GLY A 639 -2.75 29.05 -38.19
CA GLY A 639 -2.12 27.88 -38.79
C GLY A 639 -2.68 26.60 -38.17
N CYS A 640 -3.19 25.74 -39.04
CA CYS A 640 -3.65 24.36 -38.80
C CYS A 640 -4.66 24.18 -37.67
N VAL A 641 -5.95 24.33 -38.00
CA VAL A 641 -7.02 23.66 -37.26
C VAL A 641 -6.68 22.17 -37.20
N ALA A 642 -6.21 21.67 -36.06
CA ALA A 642 -5.92 20.26 -35.90
C ALA A 642 -7.22 19.47 -36.19
N GLN A 643 -7.25 18.73 -37.31
CA GLN A 643 -8.40 17.91 -37.69
C GLN A 643 -8.60 16.73 -36.72
N LEU A 644 -7.57 16.41 -35.94
CA LEU A 644 -7.46 15.31 -35.00
C LEU A 644 -7.35 15.83 -33.57
N ASP A 645 -8.03 15.17 -32.63
CA ASP A 645 -7.83 15.42 -31.20
C ASP A 645 -6.49 14.79 -30.78
N LEU A 646 -5.52 15.62 -30.41
CA LEU A 646 -4.19 15.14 -30.03
C LEU A 646 -4.18 14.46 -28.65
N LEU A 647 -5.11 14.77 -27.75
CA LEU A 647 -5.18 14.22 -26.39
C LEU A 647 -6.57 13.59 -26.09
N PRO A 648 -7.01 12.57 -26.85
CA PRO A 648 -8.39 12.09 -26.81
C PRO A 648 -8.77 11.41 -25.48
N ASN A 649 -7.78 10.94 -24.71
CA ASN A 649 -7.96 10.21 -23.45
C ASN A 649 -7.61 11.04 -22.21
N LEU A 650 -7.56 12.37 -22.33
CA LEU A 650 -7.23 13.26 -21.22
C LEU A 650 -8.34 13.25 -20.14
N GLU A 651 -8.00 12.75 -18.95
CA GLU A 651 -8.90 12.66 -17.79
C GLU A 651 -8.74 13.82 -16.79
N GLU A 652 -7.56 14.44 -16.72
CA GLU A 652 -7.23 15.55 -15.81
C GLU A 652 -6.52 16.70 -16.53
N LEU A 653 -6.96 17.92 -16.25
CA LEU A 653 -6.31 19.15 -16.73
C LEU A 653 -6.10 20.11 -15.56
N HIS A 654 -4.85 20.49 -15.31
CA HIS A 654 -4.46 21.45 -14.28
C HIS A 654 -3.74 22.64 -14.91
N LEU A 655 -4.30 23.84 -14.77
CA LEU A 655 -3.74 25.10 -15.29
C LEU A 655 -3.46 26.05 -14.12
N ARG A 656 -2.19 26.42 -13.93
CA ARG A 656 -1.77 27.30 -12.83
C ARG A 656 -0.99 28.48 -13.37
N ARG A 657 -1.38 29.72 -13.03
CA ARG A 657 -0.65 30.94 -13.46
C ARG A 657 -0.44 31.01 -14.99
N VAL A 658 -1.38 30.46 -15.77
CA VAL A 658 -1.30 30.44 -17.24
C VAL A 658 -1.91 31.73 -17.79
N ASN A 659 -1.30 32.26 -18.85
CA ASN A 659 -1.63 33.54 -19.44
C ASN A 659 -2.54 33.41 -20.67
N LEU A 660 -3.80 33.02 -20.44
CA LEU A 660 -4.85 32.84 -21.45
C LEU A 660 -6.12 33.62 -21.05
N GLU A 661 -6.90 34.07 -22.04
CA GLU A 661 -8.22 34.69 -21.81
C GLU A 661 -9.33 33.65 -21.67
N THR A 662 -9.21 32.51 -22.36
CA THR A 662 -10.10 31.34 -22.28
C THR A 662 -9.34 30.03 -22.57
N ILE A 663 -9.73 28.89 -21.96
CA ILE A 663 -9.11 27.58 -22.24
C ILE A 663 -9.34 27.17 -23.71
N THR A 664 -10.34 27.73 -24.38
CA THR A 664 -10.59 27.51 -25.82
C THR A 664 -9.38 27.86 -26.69
N GLU A 665 -8.48 28.74 -26.23
CA GLU A 665 -7.19 29.00 -26.90
C GLU A 665 -6.36 27.71 -27.04
N LEU A 666 -6.28 26.87 -26.00
CA LEU A 666 -5.58 25.58 -26.04
C LEU A 666 -6.31 24.56 -26.94
N VAL A 667 -7.65 24.60 -26.92
CA VAL A 667 -8.51 23.72 -27.74
C VAL A 667 -8.24 23.94 -29.22
N GLY A 668 -8.12 25.20 -29.66
CA GLY A 668 -7.85 25.54 -31.05
C GLY A 668 -6.50 25.01 -31.56
N HIS A 669 -5.47 24.99 -30.71
CA HIS A 669 -4.15 24.48 -31.10
C HIS A 669 -4.08 22.95 -31.10
N LEU A 670 -4.68 22.28 -30.13
CA LEU A 670 -4.51 20.84 -29.93
C LEU A 670 -5.70 19.99 -30.42
N GLY A 671 -6.76 20.62 -30.95
CA GLY A 671 -7.97 19.93 -31.41
C GLY A 671 -8.75 19.25 -30.28
N LEU A 672 -8.60 19.71 -29.04
CA LEU A 672 -9.06 19.02 -27.83
C LEU A 672 -10.58 18.99 -27.74
N ARG A 673 -11.16 17.79 -27.62
CA ARG A 673 -12.62 17.63 -27.47
C ARG A 673 -13.07 17.40 -26.02
N PHE A 674 -12.13 17.11 -25.12
CA PHE A 674 -12.35 16.85 -23.69
C PHE A 674 -13.46 15.82 -23.38
N GLN A 675 -13.66 14.84 -24.27
CA GLN A 675 -14.71 13.83 -24.13
C GLN A 675 -14.51 12.94 -22.89
N THR A 676 -13.26 12.72 -22.47
CA THR A 676 -12.88 11.85 -21.34
C THR A 676 -12.52 12.62 -20.07
N LEU A 677 -12.56 13.96 -20.11
CA LEU A 677 -12.12 14.83 -19.01
C LEU A 677 -13.01 14.64 -17.78
N ARG A 678 -12.41 14.37 -16.62
CA ARG A 678 -13.10 14.14 -15.33
C ARG A 678 -12.80 15.20 -14.30
N HIS A 679 -11.61 15.79 -14.34
CA HIS A 679 -11.16 16.77 -13.37
C HIS A 679 -10.53 17.98 -14.07
N LEU A 680 -10.99 19.18 -13.72
CA LEU A 680 -10.47 20.44 -14.23
C LEU A 680 -10.09 21.36 -13.05
N GLU A 681 -8.81 21.66 -12.91
CA GLU A 681 -8.29 22.59 -11.92
C GLU A 681 -7.67 23.81 -12.59
N VAL A 682 -8.13 25.01 -12.24
CA VAL A 682 -7.57 26.27 -12.74
C VAL A 682 -7.28 27.20 -11.57
N SER A 683 -6.03 27.63 -11.44
CA SER A 683 -5.65 28.54 -10.35
C SER A 683 -4.76 29.68 -10.81
N ARG A 684 -4.93 30.86 -10.20
CA ARG A 684 -4.05 32.03 -10.37
C ARG A 684 -3.87 32.49 -11.84
N CYS A 685 -4.81 32.17 -12.74
CA CYS A 685 -4.80 32.58 -14.14
C CYS A 685 -5.40 33.98 -14.26
N SER A 686 -4.56 35.01 -14.16
CA SER A 686 -5.00 36.40 -13.94
C SER A 686 -5.64 37.07 -15.17
N ARG A 687 -5.41 36.56 -16.38
CA ARG A 687 -6.04 37.06 -17.62
C ARG A 687 -7.35 36.36 -18.00
N LEU A 688 -7.65 35.23 -17.36
CA LEU A 688 -8.82 34.41 -17.67
C LEU A 688 -10.10 35.22 -17.48
N LYS A 689 -10.87 35.39 -18.55
CA LYS A 689 -12.17 36.10 -18.56
C LYS A 689 -13.33 35.12 -18.57
N CYS A 690 -13.21 34.02 -19.32
CA CYS A 690 -14.14 32.91 -19.38
C CYS A 690 -13.37 31.59 -19.19
N LEU A 691 -13.91 30.59 -18.49
CA LEU A 691 -13.21 29.30 -18.34
C LEU A 691 -13.17 28.57 -19.70
N LEU A 692 -14.33 28.38 -20.34
CA LEU A 692 -14.47 27.78 -21.66
C LEU A 692 -15.51 28.54 -22.48
N SER A 693 -15.15 28.87 -23.72
CA SER A 693 -16.09 29.35 -24.74
C SER A 693 -16.51 28.16 -25.60
N LEU A 694 -17.76 27.76 -25.49
CA LEU A 694 -18.39 26.63 -26.16
C LEU A 694 -18.70 26.97 -27.61
N GLY A 695 -18.56 25.97 -28.48
CA GLY A 695 -18.82 26.11 -29.90
C GLY A 695 -18.36 24.91 -30.73
N ASN A 696 -17.95 25.14 -31.98
CA ASN A 696 -17.63 24.10 -32.99
C ASN A 696 -16.80 22.89 -32.51
N PHE A 697 -15.90 23.02 -31.55
CA PHE A 697 -15.07 21.91 -31.04
C PHE A 697 -15.59 21.26 -29.76
N ILE A 698 -16.32 22.00 -28.93
CA ILE A 698 -16.82 21.56 -27.62
C ILE A 698 -18.23 22.12 -27.42
N CYS A 699 -19.23 21.24 -27.46
CA CYS A 699 -20.62 21.58 -27.15
C CYS A 699 -20.99 21.31 -25.70
N PHE A 700 -20.41 20.27 -25.09
CA PHE A 700 -20.60 19.86 -23.69
C PHE A 700 -19.43 18.94 -23.25
N LEU A 701 -19.31 18.71 -21.94
CA LEU A 701 -18.24 17.95 -21.28
C LEU A 701 -18.86 16.76 -20.52
N PRO A 702 -19.13 15.63 -21.21
CA PRO A 702 -20.02 14.58 -20.71
C PRO A 702 -19.51 13.88 -19.45
N ASN A 703 -18.20 13.77 -19.28
CA ASN A 703 -17.57 13.01 -18.21
C ASN A 703 -16.98 13.87 -17.08
N LEU A 704 -17.14 15.20 -17.14
CA LEU A 704 -16.52 16.11 -16.18
C LEU A 704 -17.22 16.00 -14.83
N GLN A 705 -16.49 15.57 -13.80
CA GLN A 705 -17.01 15.31 -12.45
C GLN A 705 -16.62 16.40 -11.45
N GLU A 706 -15.45 17.03 -11.63
CA GLU A 706 -14.92 18.00 -10.68
C GLU A 706 -14.37 19.25 -11.38
N ILE A 707 -14.76 20.42 -10.89
CA ILE A 707 -14.23 21.72 -11.30
C ILE A 707 -13.71 22.48 -10.07
N HIS A 708 -12.42 22.79 -10.07
CA HIS A 708 -11.78 23.60 -9.04
C HIS A 708 -11.20 24.87 -9.65
N VAL A 709 -11.77 26.05 -9.35
CA VAL A 709 -11.27 27.33 -9.85
C VAL A 709 -10.92 28.26 -8.70
N SER A 710 -9.69 28.77 -8.68
CA SER A 710 -9.25 29.63 -7.58
C SER A 710 -8.35 30.80 -8.00
N PHE A 711 -8.44 31.92 -7.29
CA PHE A 711 -7.56 33.08 -7.48
C PHE A 711 -7.48 33.62 -8.92
N CYS A 712 -8.54 33.49 -9.72
CA CYS A 712 -8.63 34.03 -11.09
C CYS A 712 -9.41 35.36 -11.07
N GLU A 713 -8.70 36.47 -10.91
CA GLU A 713 -9.29 37.78 -10.57
C GLU A 713 -10.17 38.40 -11.68
N ARG A 714 -9.94 38.02 -12.94
CA ARG A 714 -10.67 38.55 -14.11
C ARG A 714 -11.80 37.67 -14.59
N LEU A 715 -11.95 36.47 -14.04
CA LEU A 715 -12.92 35.49 -14.47
C LEU A 715 -14.33 36.03 -14.21
N GLN A 716 -15.14 36.11 -15.26
CA GLN A 716 -16.51 36.60 -15.22
C GLN A 716 -17.53 35.47 -15.36
N ASP A 717 -17.24 34.50 -16.22
CA ASP A 717 -18.14 33.39 -16.55
C ASP A 717 -17.35 32.07 -16.58
N LEU A 718 -17.94 30.94 -16.17
CA LEU A 718 -17.28 29.64 -16.42
C LEU A 718 -17.53 29.19 -17.86
N PHE A 719 -18.78 29.08 -18.27
CA PHE A 719 -19.14 28.67 -19.62
C PHE A 719 -19.86 29.81 -20.36
N ASP A 720 -19.46 30.06 -21.60
CA ASP A 720 -20.16 30.98 -22.51
C ASP A 720 -20.27 30.38 -23.91
N TYR A 721 -21.34 30.67 -24.66
CA TYR A 721 -21.58 30.15 -26.01
C TYR A 721 -21.16 31.18 -27.07
N SER A 722 -20.53 30.70 -28.13
CA SER A 722 -20.09 31.57 -29.23
C SER A 722 -21.30 32.24 -29.93
N PRO A 723 -21.20 33.53 -30.33
CA PRO A 723 -22.32 34.24 -30.94
C PRO A 723 -22.82 33.54 -32.22
N GLY A 724 -24.09 33.14 -32.24
CA GLY A 724 -24.71 32.46 -33.38
C GLY A 724 -24.75 30.93 -33.29
N GLU A 725 -24.13 30.33 -32.26
CA GLU A 725 -24.16 28.90 -32.00
C GLU A 725 -25.12 28.62 -30.83
N VAL A 726 -26.35 28.23 -31.15
CA VAL A 726 -27.34 27.77 -30.15
C VAL A 726 -27.15 26.26 -29.99
N PRO A 727 -27.03 25.72 -28.77
CA PRO A 727 -26.91 24.28 -28.58
C PRO A 727 -28.14 23.58 -29.18
N ALA A 728 -27.88 22.63 -30.09
CA ALA A 728 -28.93 21.82 -30.69
C ALA A 728 -29.52 20.77 -29.72
N SER A 729 -28.87 20.54 -28.57
CA SER A 729 -29.30 19.56 -27.57
C SER A 729 -29.89 20.22 -26.32
N ALA A 730 -30.81 19.50 -25.67
CA ALA A 730 -31.41 19.87 -24.39
C ALA A 730 -30.54 19.46 -23.17
N GLU A 731 -29.33 18.97 -23.40
CA GLU A 731 -28.44 18.49 -22.33
C GLU A 731 -27.58 19.64 -21.79
N PRO A 732 -27.37 19.71 -20.46
CA PRO A 732 -26.52 20.74 -19.85
C PRO A 732 -25.05 20.57 -20.26
N VAL A 733 -24.25 21.64 -20.18
CA VAL A 733 -22.83 21.65 -20.57
C VAL A 733 -22.02 20.60 -19.78
N VAL A 734 -22.39 20.33 -18.54
CA VAL A 734 -21.65 19.46 -17.61
C VAL A 734 -22.58 18.45 -16.92
N PRO A 735 -23.13 17.47 -17.66
CA PRO A 735 -24.21 16.60 -17.15
C PRO A 735 -23.78 15.69 -15.99
N SER A 736 -22.48 15.39 -15.89
CA SER A 736 -21.91 14.49 -14.87
C SER A 736 -21.21 15.23 -13.72
N LEU A 737 -21.33 16.56 -13.61
CA LEU A 737 -20.60 17.33 -12.59
C LEU A 737 -21.12 17.04 -11.20
N ARG A 738 -20.21 16.63 -10.30
CA ARG A 738 -20.50 16.27 -8.90
C ARG A 738 -19.94 17.29 -7.92
N VAL A 739 -18.78 17.89 -8.22
CA VAL A 739 -18.08 18.80 -7.32
C VAL A 739 -17.71 20.09 -8.03
N ILE A 740 -18.05 21.23 -7.42
CA ILE A 740 -17.56 22.54 -7.85
C ILE A 740 -16.98 23.31 -6.67
N LYS A 741 -15.73 23.78 -6.81
CA LYS A 741 -15.05 24.61 -5.81
C LYS A 741 -14.57 25.91 -6.45
N LEU A 742 -15.11 27.02 -5.99
CA LEU A 742 -14.87 28.37 -6.49
C LEU A 742 -14.33 29.23 -5.35
N ARG A 743 -13.06 29.63 -5.45
CA ARG A 743 -12.38 30.35 -4.37
C ARG A 743 -11.72 31.63 -4.86
N ASN A 744 -12.04 32.76 -4.23
CA ASN A 744 -11.40 34.04 -4.50
C ASN A 744 -11.50 34.47 -5.97
N LEU A 745 -12.74 34.52 -6.48
CA LEU A 745 -13.10 34.91 -7.85
C LEU A 745 -13.96 36.19 -7.81
N PRO A 746 -13.35 37.37 -7.56
CA PRO A 746 -14.09 38.59 -7.24
C PRO A 746 -14.95 39.14 -8.39
N ARG A 747 -14.68 38.73 -9.64
CA ARG A 747 -15.42 39.18 -10.82
C ARG A 747 -16.41 38.16 -11.37
N LEU A 748 -16.48 36.95 -10.80
CA LEU A 748 -17.35 35.88 -11.29
C LEU A 748 -18.82 36.27 -11.10
N LYS A 749 -19.56 36.35 -12.21
CA LYS A 749 -20.98 36.75 -12.25
C LYS A 749 -21.90 35.57 -12.54
N ARG A 750 -21.54 34.71 -13.50
CA ARG A 750 -22.37 33.59 -13.97
C ARG A 750 -21.55 32.31 -14.05
N LEU A 751 -22.22 31.16 -13.92
CA LEU A 751 -21.59 29.85 -14.16
C LEU A 751 -21.79 29.39 -15.60
N CYS A 752 -22.94 29.64 -16.21
CA CYS A 752 -23.20 29.44 -17.64
C CYS A 752 -23.94 30.67 -18.19
N SER A 753 -23.82 30.95 -19.50
CA SER A 753 -24.57 32.02 -20.14
C SER A 753 -26.03 31.66 -20.45
N GLN A 754 -26.35 30.37 -20.50
CA GLN A 754 -27.71 29.84 -20.50
C GLN A 754 -28.13 29.42 -19.07
N ASP A 755 -29.42 29.52 -18.77
CA ASP A 755 -29.98 29.01 -17.51
C ASP A 755 -30.10 27.48 -17.61
N GLU A 756 -29.17 26.77 -16.97
CA GLU A 756 -29.11 25.31 -16.94
C GLU A 756 -29.13 24.79 -15.49
N SER A 757 -29.66 23.58 -15.30
CA SER A 757 -29.65 22.86 -14.02
C SER A 757 -28.70 21.66 -14.09
N TRP A 758 -27.77 21.55 -13.14
CA TRP A 758 -26.74 20.50 -13.12
C TRP A 758 -27.18 19.32 -12.25
N GLY A 759 -27.83 18.32 -12.87
CA GLY A 759 -28.53 17.24 -12.18
C GLY A 759 -27.70 16.30 -11.30
N CYS A 760 -26.37 16.28 -11.42
CA CYS A 760 -25.47 15.39 -10.66
C CYS A 760 -24.71 16.06 -9.52
N LEU A 761 -24.97 17.35 -9.25
CA LEU A 761 -24.18 18.14 -8.31
C LEU A 761 -24.39 17.66 -6.87
N GLU A 762 -23.29 17.30 -6.19
CA GLU A 762 -23.29 16.80 -4.82
C GLU A 762 -22.63 17.79 -3.86
N HIS A 763 -21.56 18.48 -4.27
CA HIS A 763 -20.78 19.36 -3.41
C HIS A 763 -20.50 20.70 -4.09
N VAL A 764 -20.86 21.77 -3.41
CA VAL A 764 -20.66 23.15 -3.88
C VAL A 764 -19.88 23.93 -2.84
N GLU A 765 -18.75 24.51 -3.23
CA GLU A 765 -17.98 25.40 -2.37
C GLU A 765 -17.76 26.74 -3.07
N VAL A 766 -18.22 27.83 -2.45
CA VAL A 766 -18.07 29.19 -2.97
C VAL A 766 -17.55 30.10 -1.86
N ILE A 767 -16.30 30.55 -2.01
CA ILE A 767 -15.61 31.39 -1.03
C ILE A 767 -15.08 32.64 -1.73
N LYS A 768 -15.34 33.84 -1.22
CA LYS A 768 -14.85 35.11 -1.78
C LYS A 768 -15.21 35.30 -3.26
N CYS A 769 -16.44 34.94 -3.65
CA CYS A 769 -16.98 35.09 -5.01
C CYS A 769 -18.21 36.02 -5.01
N ASN A 770 -18.05 37.23 -4.46
CA ASN A 770 -19.16 38.11 -4.06
C ASN A 770 -20.11 38.57 -5.18
N ARG A 771 -19.75 38.39 -6.45
CA ARG A 771 -20.60 38.78 -7.59
C ARG A 771 -21.45 37.64 -8.14
N LEU A 772 -21.22 36.41 -7.69
CA LEU A 772 -21.99 35.23 -8.11
C LEU A 772 -23.32 35.22 -7.33
N LYS A 773 -24.42 35.45 -8.05
CA LYS A 773 -25.76 35.57 -7.46
C LYS A 773 -26.66 34.35 -7.64
N LYS A 774 -26.38 33.48 -8.62
CA LYS A 774 -27.22 32.34 -8.96
C LYS A 774 -26.38 31.06 -9.04
N LEU A 775 -26.97 29.94 -8.60
CA LEU A 775 -26.41 28.59 -8.73
C LEU A 775 -27.25 27.77 -9.73
N PRO A 776 -26.65 26.83 -10.48
CA PRO A 776 -27.33 25.98 -11.45
C PRO A 776 -28.03 24.79 -10.74
N ILE A 777 -28.86 25.10 -9.75
CA ILE A 777 -29.60 24.16 -8.93
C ILE A 777 -31.07 24.59 -8.95
N SER A 778 -31.96 23.64 -9.22
CA SER A 778 -33.41 23.80 -9.22
C SER A 778 -34.07 22.86 -8.20
N SER A 779 -35.39 22.98 -8.03
CA SER A 779 -36.17 22.10 -7.14
C SER A 779 -35.96 20.62 -7.44
N ASP A 780 -35.70 20.30 -8.71
CA ASP A 780 -35.60 18.93 -9.22
C ASP A 780 -34.29 18.23 -8.82
N ASN A 781 -33.22 18.96 -8.53
CA ASN A 781 -31.91 18.39 -8.18
C ASN A 781 -31.36 18.83 -6.81
N ALA A 782 -31.99 19.79 -6.14
CA ALA A 782 -31.57 20.28 -4.81
C ALA A 782 -31.40 19.15 -3.78
N HIS A 783 -32.23 18.10 -3.86
CA HIS A 783 -32.19 16.94 -2.96
C HIS A 783 -30.90 16.10 -3.10
N ARG A 784 -30.13 16.24 -4.19
CA ARG A 784 -28.87 15.50 -4.43
C ARG A 784 -27.64 16.20 -3.84
N VAL A 785 -27.71 17.52 -3.65
CA VAL A 785 -26.60 18.34 -3.13
C VAL A 785 -26.38 18.05 -1.65
N LYS A 786 -25.31 17.34 -1.29
CA LYS A 786 -25.01 16.91 0.08
C LYS A 786 -24.48 18.04 0.96
N GLU A 787 -23.69 18.94 0.39
CA GLU A 787 -23.06 20.05 1.13
C GLU A 787 -22.94 21.30 0.24
N VAL A 788 -23.32 22.45 0.80
CA VAL A 788 -22.99 23.77 0.23
C VAL A 788 -22.16 24.53 1.25
N ARG A 789 -20.94 24.92 0.88
CA ARG A 789 -20.01 25.63 1.76
C ARG A 789 -19.74 27.03 1.25
N GLY A 790 -19.86 28.03 2.11
CA GLY A 790 -19.59 29.41 1.73
C GLY A 790 -19.72 30.42 2.88
N GLU A 791 -19.67 31.70 2.52
CA GLU A 791 -19.79 32.81 3.47
C GLU A 791 -21.26 33.19 3.68
N THR A 792 -21.67 33.54 4.92
CA THR A 792 -23.09 33.85 5.24
C THR A 792 -23.65 34.99 4.40
N HIS A 793 -22.87 36.03 4.14
CA HIS A 793 -23.32 37.17 3.34
C HIS A 793 -23.55 36.78 1.88
N TRP A 794 -22.77 35.84 1.34
CA TRP A 794 -22.97 35.33 0.00
C TRP A 794 -24.25 34.47 -0.05
N TRP A 795 -24.41 33.53 0.87
CA TRP A 795 -25.60 32.67 0.97
C TRP A 795 -26.90 33.46 1.03
N ASN A 796 -26.93 34.52 1.84
CA ASN A 796 -28.12 35.37 2.01
C ASN A 796 -28.44 36.24 0.78
N ASN A 797 -27.46 36.49 -0.09
CA ASN A 797 -27.61 37.31 -1.30
C ASN A 797 -27.85 36.47 -2.58
N LEU A 798 -27.93 35.14 -2.47
CA LEU A 798 -28.27 34.27 -3.59
C LEU A 798 -29.72 34.49 -4.05
N THR A 799 -29.91 34.59 -5.36
CA THR A 799 -31.21 34.56 -6.02
C THR A 799 -31.59 33.10 -6.31
N TRP A 800 -32.78 32.70 -5.87
CA TRP A 800 -33.31 31.35 -6.05
C TRP A 800 -34.50 31.39 -7.02
N ASP A 801 -34.57 30.41 -7.93
CA ASP A 801 -35.65 30.32 -8.92
C ASP A 801 -37.00 29.93 -8.25
N ASP A 802 -36.95 29.21 -7.13
CA ASP A 802 -38.09 28.84 -6.31
C ASP A 802 -37.73 28.75 -4.80
N THR A 803 -38.73 28.89 -3.94
CA THR A 803 -38.55 28.85 -2.47
C THR A 803 -38.17 27.45 -1.97
N THR A 804 -38.65 26.39 -2.63
CA THR A 804 -38.43 24.98 -2.27
C THR A 804 -36.95 24.60 -2.35
N THR A 805 -36.23 25.09 -3.37
CA THR A 805 -34.79 24.87 -3.55
C THR A 805 -34.00 25.40 -2.35
N ARG A 806 -34.31 26.63 -1.90
CA ARG A 806 -33.64 27.24 -0.75
C ARG A 806 -33.91 26.45 0.54
N GLU A 807 -35.17 26.10 0.80
CA GLU A 807 -35.56 25.34 2.00
C GLU A 807 -34.88 23.97 2.05
N THR A 808 -34.73 23.31 0.89
CA THR A 808 -34.06 22.00 0.78
C THR A 808 -32.56 22.08 1.10
N LEU A 809 -31.88 23.17 0.69
CA LEU A 809 -30.43 23.33 0.86
C LEU A 809 -30.03 23.99 2.18
N GLN A 810 -30.93 24.74 2.83
CA GLN A 810 -30.66 25.43 4.09
C GLN A 810 -30.04 24.54 5.19
N PRO A 811 -30.51 23.29 5.45
CA PRO A 811 -29.88 22.43 6.45
C PRO A 811 -28.53 21.84 6.00
N ARG A 812 -28.19 21.96 4.71
CA ARG A 812 -26.95 21.44 4.10
C ARG A 812 -25.89 22.52 3.90
N PHE A 813 -26.22 23.76 4.26
CA PHE A 813 -25.29 24.88 4.20
C PHE A 813 -24.33 24.85 5.39
N VAL A 814 -23.03 24.85 5.10
CA VAL A 814 -21.95 24.84 6.08
C VAL A 814 -21.19 26.17 6.00
N LEU A 815 -21.14 26.88 7.13
CA LEU A 815 -20.39 28.13 7.23
C LEU A 815 -18.88 27.87 7.19
N GLN A 816 -18.16 28.61 6.35
CA GLN A 816 -16.69 28.61 6.39
C GLN A 816 -16.17 29.47 7.56
N GLU A 817 -15.83 28.84 8.69
CA GLU A 817 -15.17 29.52 9.82
C GLU A 817 -13.64 29.43 9.70
N LYS A 818 -12.98 30.60 9.59
CA LYS A 818 -11.51 30.88 9.55
C LYS A 818 -10.76 30.67 8.22
N PRO A 819 -9.78 31.54 7.90
CA PRO A 819 -8.95 31.44 6.70
C PRO A 819 -7.84 30.39 6.87
N PHE A 820 -7.73 29.45 5.93
CA PHE A 820 -6.53 28.65 5.75
C PHE A 820 -5.39 29.53 5.21
N ASN A 821 -4.25 29.57 5.91
CA ASN A 821 -3.01 30.15 5.41
C ASN A 821 -2.45 29.25 4.30
N PHE A 822 -2.63 29.65 3.04
CA PHE A 822 -1.93 29.06 1.89
C PHE A 822 -0.66 29.88 1.59
N SER A 823 0.37 29.73 2.41
CA SER A 823 1.71 30.28 2.13
C SER A 823 2.76 29.21 1.82
N SER A 824 2.35 27.97 1.56
CA SER A 824 3.25 26.91 1.10
C SER A 824 2.51 25.97 0.15
N PHE A 825 2.37 26.41 -1.11
CA PHE A 825 2.35 25.59 -2.32
C PHE A 825 2.97 26.42 -3.43
#